data_AF-A0A158QYJ2-F1
#
_entry.id   AF-A0A158QYJ2-F1
#
_cell.length_a   1.000
_cell.length_b   1.000
_cell.length_c   1.000
_cell.angle_alpha   90.00
_cell.angle_beta   90.00
_cell.angle_gamma   90.00
#
_symmetry.space_group_name_H-M   'P 1'
#
loop_
_entity.id
_entity.type
_entity.pdbx_description
1 polymer ?
#
loop_
_entity_poly.entity_id
_entity_poly.type
_entity_poly.pdbx_seq_one_letter_code
_entity_poly.pdbx_strand_id
1 'polypeptide(L)'
;MENLEIVDHVEPDDRAWLEWKTLVEDEGWTSDDLSVLTLTPKLPSTRTVLARRKDDGKFIGTVIWNEYDEVAFIGFYLLVPEYRGKGIGSTIWRRAIDRMPKNYTIALRAVPDMAARYRSMDTPVQGSVQHMYKMHWTKLLSIAESKASKLVSDLTDAEYQQLDEFCNWVTKRNRSDFLRKFHDLPFTMGAVLFDRSQKVGAFAAICPTSHESSHLFKLAPLYSWSLGEAFAVIRPLIEKIGSLHDDAQILIHTLSETIGAHLLIPLFNSLDIPIKQCVEYMIDRYKTMGFPVEAQPVVTQKIRLADFIEMTKSSSLPQFDAKLVSSLKPTEFEAMLTYAKDVSGRNTSHLLRLHFDLPGVKGAILVDKAGKIHGVASATPVRTRNDIQYKIAPVYAEDNNGALSIIHSLLVEIQKEGSEAIAVVSTWNDSAGEQLRQLIGEKSIGTWTLGMKDVDYEIVDNIAPDDAIWEEWKQTMFDEGWCNGLVYIAYYILRKEYRGLEIGSLIWKRAFELIPSTYTLALRAVRNSVDSMLSRYKAKDFPVEGQHVVTKRIPVADLIEIVKPRVQSMFNSKLVSELSMKEFEAALSYANEVTGQDRSHLLRAVFDMDFVKGAALTDETSKMRGLAAITTAGPREGRLYKISPLYADGLDEALSNMRDVEYEILNNISPNDPLWIEWKGAIREEGWVNGADDSALQLLPILGKNVTARSKADGRFLGAVQWSENDGLACMAFYIVRAEYRGLGIGSAIWKRALELVPSEYTIGLRSVANMVEHYKSTTTPVEGQRDLTTKFVNHLSADEFESMLSYSKEVSGKDRSRLLQLHFNLDCTKGAVAFDPNSLIRGFASVTSTGPREAHIYKIAPVYAESIDVALTVIHCLLVEIEKKVEFANS
;
A
#
# COMPACT_ATOMS: atom_id res chain seq x y z
N MET A 1 -38.94 4.53 13.19
CA MET A 1 -38.52 3.12 13.05
C MET A 1 -39.62 2.13 13.43
N GLU A 2 -40.68 2.53 14.15
CA GLU A 2 -41.66 1.61 14.75
C GLU A 2 -42.41 0.69 13.75
N ASN A 3 -42.63 1.16 12.51
CA ASN A 3 -43.32 0.43 11.43
C ASN A 3 -42.40 -0.47 10.57
N LEU A 4 -41.20 -0.84 11.05
CA LEU A 4 -40.23 -1.66 10.32
C LEU A 4 -40.15 -3.09 10.88
N GLU A 5 -40.22 -4.08 9.99
CA GLU A 5 -39.98 -5.50 10.24
C GLU A 5 -38.61 -5.89 9.64
N ILE A 6 -37.86 -6.75 10.33
CA ILE A 6 -36.67 -7.43 9.78
C ILE A 6 -36.94 -8.92 9.83
N VAL A 7 -36.87 -9.58 8.68
CA VAL A 7 -37.08 -11.03 8.53
C VAL A 7 -35.78 -11.72 8.09
N ASP A 8 -35.62 -12.95 8.56
CA ASP A 8 -34.41 -13.75 8.35
C ASP A 8 -34.51 -14.76 7.19
N HIS A 9 -35.68 -14.88 6.59
CA HIS A 9 -35.95 -15.70 5.42
C HIS A 9 -37.19 -15.16 4.72
N VAL A 10 -37.29 -15.40 3.42
CA VAL A 10 -38.40 -14.98 2.56
C VAL A 10 -38.60 -16.05 1.49
N GLU A 11 -39.82 -16.57 1.38
CA GLU A 11 -40.15 -17.64 0.42
C GLU A 11 -39.90 -17.21 -1.04
N PRO A 12 -39.57 -18.13 -1.96
CA PRO A 12 -39.16 -17.79 -3.32
C PRO A 12 -40.23 -17.07 -4.17
N ASP A 13 -41.49 -17.11 -3.74
CA ASP A 13 -42.66 -16.51 -4.39
C ASP A 13 -43.17 -15.23 -3.69
N ASP A 14 -42.54 -14.78 -2.59
CA ASP A 14 -42.87 -13.51 -1.96
C ASP A 14 -42.53 -12.33 -2.89
N ARG A 15 -43.47 -11.40 -3.05
CA ARG A 15 -43.32 -10.15 -3.82
C ARG A 15 -42.09 -9.32 -3.46
N ALA A 16 -41.53 -9.46 -2.26
CA ALA A 16 -40.32 -8.76 -1.86
C ALA A 16 -39.12 -9.11 -2.78
N TRP A 17 -39.12 -10.30 -3.40
CA TRP A 17 -38.15 -10.65 -4.44
C TRP A 17 -38.37 -9.90 -5.76
N LEU A 18 -39.61 -9.61 -6.13
CA LEU A 18 -39.91 -8.77 -7.30
C LEU A 18 -39.48 -7.31 -7.03
N GLU A 19 -39.83 -6.76 -5.87
CA GLU A 19 -39.44 -5.40 -5.47
C GLU A 19 -37.91 -5.27 -5.32
N TRP A 20 -37.21 -6.29 -4.82
CA TRP A 20 -35.74 -6.37 -4.82
C TRP A 20 -35.16 -6.38 -6.25
N LYS A 21 -35.70 -7.22 -7.15
CA LYS A 21 -35.24 -7.30 -8.54
C LYS A 21 -35.38 -5.94 -9.23
N THR A 22 -36.52 -5.27 -9.09
CA THR A 22 -36.74 -3.92 -9.61
C THR A 22 -35.75 -2.92 -9.03
N LEU A 23 -35.40 -2.99 -7.74
CA LEU A 23 -34.36 -2.11 -7.19
C LEU A 23 -32.96 -2.38 -7.79
N VAL A 24 -32.59 -3.64 -8.06
CA VAL A 24 -31.32 -3.97 -8.73
C VAL A 24 -31.27 -3.38 -10.15
N GLU A 25 -32.41 -3.41 -10.85
CA GLU A 25 -32.60 -2.79 -12.16
C GLU A 25 -32.54 -1.25 -12.09
N ASP A 26 -33.25 -0.62 -11.15
CA ASP A 26 -33.26 0.84 -10.97
C ASP A 26 -31.88 1.41 -10.60
N GLU A 27 -31.06 0.68 -9.84
CA GLU A 27 -29.68 1.08 -9.52
C GLU A 27 -28.68 0.83 -10.67
N GLY A 28 -29.10 0.21 -11.78
CA GLY A 28 -28.25 -0.04 -12.95
C GLY A 28 -27.13 -1.06 -12.71
N TRP A 29 -27.35 -2.05 -11.83
CA TRP A 29 -26.34 -3.02 -11.43
C TRP A 29 -26.13 -4.11 -12.50
N THR A 30 -25.04 -3.98 -13.26
CA THR A 30 -24.67 -4.94 -14.33
C THR A 30 -23.63 -5.99 -13.92
N SER A 31 -23.15 -5.99 -12.66
CA SER A 31 -22.20 -7.01 -12.15
C SER A 31 -22.77 -8.43 -12.21
N ASP A 32 -24.09 -8.50 -12.12
CA ASP A 32 -24.92 -9.69 -12.13
C ASP A 32 -25.93 -9.59 -13.29
N ASP A 33 -26.58 -10.70 -13.58
CA ASP A 33 -27.37 -10.90 -14.79
C ASP A 33 -28.72 -11.51 -14.44
N LEU A 34 -29.60 -11.64 -15.44
CA LEU A 34 -30.96 -12.12 -15.23
C LEU A 34 -30.98 -13.55 -14.67
N SER A 35 -29.95 -14.37 -14.93
CA SER A 35 -29.83 -15.71 -14.36
C SER A 35 -29.62 -15.66 -12.85
N VAL A 36 -28.73 -14.78 -12.37
CA VAL A 36 -28.49 -14.60 -10.93
C VAL A 36 -29.76 -14.10 -10.25
N LEU A 37 -30.47 -13.12 -10.81
CA LEU A 37 -31.70 -12.60 -10.21
C LEU A 37 -32.85 -13.61 -10.22
N THR A 38 -32.92 -14.49 -11.22
CA THR A 38 -33.95 -15.53 -11.35
C THR A 38 -33.69 -16.74 -10.45
N LEU A 39 -32.41 -17.09 -10.23
CA LEU A 39 -32.01 -18.23 -9.41
C LEU A 39 -31.85 -17.90 -7.93
N THR A 40 -31.42 -16.68 -7.56
CA THR A 40 -31.17 -16.31 -6.15
C THR A 40 -32.32 -16.69 -5.20
N PRO A 41 -33.61 -16.42 -5.48
CA PRO A 41 -34.70 -16.82 -4.58
C PRO A 41 -34.86 -18.34 -4.40
N LYS A 42 -34.35 -19.14 -5.36
CA LYS A 42 -34.60 -20.58 -5.50
C LYS A 42 -33.40 -21.45 -5.13
N LEU A 43 -32.23 -20.86 -4.87
CA LEU A 43 -31.01 -21.62 -4.56
C LEU A 43 -30.98 -22.01 -3.07
N PRO A 44 -30.75 -23.29 -2.72
CA PRO A 44 -30.69 -23.74 -1.32
C PRO A 44 -29.47 -23.19 -0.56
N SER A 45 -28.47 -22.65 -1.28
CA SER A 45 -27.34 -21.92 -0.72
C SER A 45 -27.68 -20.48 -0.31
N THR A 46 -28.79 -19.91 -0.80
CA THR A 46 -29.15 -18.51 -0.52
C THR A 46 -29.65 -18.34 0.90
N ARG A 47 -29.25 -17.22 1.49
CA ARG A 47 -29.73 -16.70 2.78
C ARG A 47 -29.99 -15.21 2.63
N THR A 48 -30.95 -14.70 3.39
CA THR A 48 -31.33 -13.29 3.36
C THR A 48 -31.50 -12.73 4.76
N VAL A 49 -31.24 -11.44 4.92
CA VAL A 49 -31.86 -10.60 5.94
C VAL A 49 -32.56 -9.47 5.19
N LEU A 50 -33.86 -9.31 5.40
CA LEU A 50 -34.67 -8.38 4.62
C LEU A 50 -35.44 -7.45 5.56
N ALA A 51 -35.37 -6.15 5.30
CA ALA A 51 -36.19 -5.14 5.94
C ALA A 51 -37.41 -4.84 5.06
N ARG A 52 -38.60 -4.82 5.67
CA ARG A 52 -39.85 -4.41 5.03
C ARG A 52 -40.73 -3.62 6.01
N ARG A 53 -41.77 -2.96 5.50
CA ARG A 53 -42.77 -2.30 6.34
C ARG A 53 -43.73 -3.33 6.97
N LYS A 54 -44.17 -3.10 8.21
CA LYS A 54 -45.10 -4.01 8.91
C LYS A 54 -46.54 -3.94 8.38
N ASP A 55 -46.96 -2.76 7.93
CA ASP A 55 -48.35 -2.47 7.57
C ASP A 55 -48.73 -2.95 6.17
N ASP A 56 -47.86 -2.72 5.17
CA ASP A 56 -48.10 -3.12 3.78
C ASP A 56 -47.08 -4.12 3.23
N GLY A 57 -46.12 -4.59 4.03
CA GLY A 57 -45.10 -5.56 3.63
C GLY A 57 -44.11 -5.10 2.57
N LYS A 58 -44.12 -3.81 2.18
CA LYS A 58 -43.27 -3.28 1.10
C LYS A 58 -41.79 -3.35 1.48
N PHE A 59 -40.96 -3.74 0.51
CA PHE A 59 -39.51 -3.85 0.60
C PHE A 59 -38.84 -2.51 0.98
N ILE A 60 -37.85 -2.59 1.88
CA ILE A 60 -37.01 -1.45 2.30
C ILE A 60 -35.55 -1.68 1.93
N GLY A 61 -35.05 -2.91 2.10
CA GLY A 61 -33.65 -3.25 1.83
C GLY A 61 -33.32 -4.69 2.23
N THR A 62 -32.16 -5.18 1.80
CA THR A 62 -31.73 -6.55 2.07
C THR A 62 -30.22 -6.71 2.15
N VAL A 63 -29.78 -7.77 2.84
CA VAL A 63 -28.47 -8.39 2.70
C VAL A 63 -28.69 -9.84 2.27
N ILE A 64 -28.21 -10.20 1.09
CA ILE A 64 -28.32 -11.55 0.50
C ILE A 64 -26.91 -12.12 0.34
N TRP A 65 -26.71 -13.34 0.85
CA TRP A 65 -25.49 -14.10 0.65
C TRP A 65 -25.76 -15.53 0.20
N ASN A 66 -24.76 -16.14 -0.42
CA ASN A 66 -24.75 -17.56 -0.75
C ASN A 66 -23.70 -18.29 0.10
N GLU A 67 -24.07 -19.45 0.62
CA GLU A 67 -23.24 -20.33 1.43
C GLU A 67 -22.74 -21.52 0.58
N TYR A 68 -21.43 -21.60 0.36
CA TYR A 68 -20.76 -22.71 -0.36
C TYR A 68 -19.27 -22.74 0.00
N ASP A 69 -18.64 -23.92 -0.01
CA ASP A 69 -17.18 -24.09 0.14
C ASP A 69 -16.55 -23.35 1.34
N GLU A 70 -17.23 -23.30 2.49
CA GLU A 70 -16.87 -22.49 3.67
C GLU A 70 -16.72 -20.97 3.38
N VAL A 71 -17.47 -20.46 2.41
CA VAL A 71 -17.57 -19.04 2.06
C VAL A 71 -19.01 -18.56 2.22
N ALA A 72 -19.18 -17.42 2.88
CA ALA A 72 -20.41 -16.64 2.89
C ALA A 72 -20.25 -15.48 1.90
N PHE A 73 -20.68 -15.68 0.65
CA PHE A 73 -20.49 -14.69 -0.40
C PHE A 73 -21.68 -13.73 -0.47
N ILE A 74 -21.52 -12.51 0.05
CA ILE A 74 -22.55 -11.45 0.02
C ILE A 74 -22.63 -10.89 -1.40
N GLY A 75 -23.75 -11.18 -2.06
CA GLY A 75 -24.02 -10.73 -3.43
C GLY A 75 -24.70 -9.36 -3.48
N PHE A 76 -25.63 -9.10 -2.55
CA PHE A 76 -26.48 -7.92 -2.60
C PHE A 76 -26.66 -7.33 -1.20
N TYR A 77 -26.18 -6.10 -1.00
CA TYR A 77 -26.54 -5.27 0.15
C TYR A 77 -27.12 -3.97 -0.38
N LEU A 78 -28.45 -3.83 -0.26
CA LEU A 78 -29.25 -2.82 -0.95
C LEU A 78 -30.24 -2.18 0.01
N LEU A 79 -30.52 -0.89 -0.21
CA LEU A 79 -31.65 -0.18 0.39
C LEU A 79 -32.31 0.70 -0.66
N VAL A 80 -33.63 0.74 -0.66
CA VAL A 80 -34.40 1.72 -1.45
C VAL A 80 -33.91 3.13 -1.08
N PRO A 81 -33.65 4.04 -2.05
CA PRO A 81 -32.99 5.33 -1.80
C PRO A 81 -33.56 6.15 -0.64
N GLU A 82 -34.89 6.18 -0.49
CA GLU A 82 -35.59 6.93 0.57
C GLU A 82 -35.30 6.44 2.00
N TYR A 83 -34.67 5.28 2.19
CA TYR A 83 -34.28 4.74 3.51
C TYR A 83 -32.77 4.79 3.79
N ARG A 84 -31.96 5.28 2.86
CA ARG A 84 -30.51 5.46 3.05
C ARG A 84 -30.25 6.52 4.15
N GLY A 85 -29.13 6.37 4.86
CA GLY A 85 -28.77 7.24 6.00
C GLY A 85 -29.56 7.03 7.30
N LYS A 86 -30.68 6.29 7.30
CA LYS A 86 -31.56 6.10 8.48
C LYS A 86 -31.14 4.97 9.44
N GLY A 87 -29.89 4.53 9.41
CA GLY A 87 -29.36 3.43 10.26
C GLY A 87 -29.83 2.01 9.89
N ILE A 88 -30.93 1.85 9.16
CA ILE A 88 -31.55 0.56 8.79
C ILE A 88 -30.54 -0.42 8.17
N GLY A 89 -29.70 0.07 7.25
CA GLY A 89 -28.68 -0.75 6.58
C GLY A 89 -27.70 -1.41 7.55
N SER A 90 -27.20 -0.64 8.53
CA SER A 90 -26.30 -1.16 9.57
C SER A 90 -26.98 -2.23 10.43
N THR A 91 -28.30 -2.14 10.64
CA THR A 91 -29.07 -3.12 11.39
C THR A 91 -29.21 -4.44 10.64
N ILE A 92 -29.60 -4.41 9.36
CA ILE A 92 -29.69 -5.63 8.52
C ILE A 92 -28.31 -6.24 8.23
N TRP A 93 -27.27 -5.40 8.08
CA TRP A 93 -25.87 -5.85 7.97
C TRP A 93 -25.46 -6.64 9.20
N ARG A 94 -25.56 -6.06 10.41
CA ARG A 94 -25.19 -6.72 11.66
C ARG A 94 -25.94 -8.05 11.82
N ARG A 95 -27.25 -8.06 11.58
CA ARG A 95 -28.08 -9.28 11.65
C ARG A 95 -27.63 -10.37 10.65
N ALA A 96 -27.15 -9.99 9.47
CA ALA A 96 -26.62 -10.94 8.48
C ALA A 96 -25.27 -11.51 8.92
N ILE A 97 -24.32 -10.66 9.36
CA ILE A 97 -23.01 -11.09 9.89
C ILE A 97 -23.19 -11.98 11.12
N ASP A 98 -24.16 -11.70 11.99
CA ASP A 98 -24.49 -12.53 13.15
C ASP A 98 -24.95 -13.94 12.77
N ARG A 99 -25.63 -14.08 11.62
CA ARG A 99 -26.17 -15.35 11.11
C ARG A 99 -25.23 -16.14 10.20
N MET A 100 -24.23 -15.50 9.61
CA MET A 100 -23.20 -16.21 8.83
C MET A 100 -22.42 -17.17 9.74
N PRO A 101 -22.15 -18.42 9.31
CA PRO A 101 -21.37 -19.37 10.09
C PRO A 101 -20.00 -18.80 10.43
N LYS A 102 -19.61 -18.83 11.72
CA LYS A 102 -18.38 -18.17 12.20
C LYS A 102 -17.09 -18.84 11.73
N ASN A 103 -17.18 -20.03 11.15
CA ASN A 103 -16.10 -20.75 10.49
C ASN A 103 -15.99 -20.45 8.99
N TYR A 104 -16.88 -19.64 8.40
CA TYR A 104 -16.85 -19.30 6.98
C TYR A 104 -16.05 -18.03 6.71
N THR A 105 -15.46 -17.95 5.53
CA THR A 105 -14.86 -16.73 4.99
C THR A 105 -15.97 -15.84 4.44
N ILE A 106 -16.14 -14.64 4.98
CA ILE A 106 -17.06 -13.64 4.43
C ILE A 106 -16.35 -12.96 3.26
N ALA A 107 -17.01 -12.95 2.10
CA ALA A 107 -16.50 -12.33 0.87
C ALA A 107 -17.61 -11.56 0.17
N LEU A 108 -17.28 -10.46 -0.51
CA LEU A 108 -18.26 -9.65 -1.24
C LEU A 108 -17.63 -8.91 -2.43
N ARG A 109 -18.48 -8.39 -3.31
CA ARG A 109 -18.12 -7.42 -4.35
C ARG A 109 -18.60 -6.03 -3.92
N ALA A 110 -17.66 -5.14 -3.64
CA ALA A 110 -17.92 -3.77 -3.24
C ALA A 110 -17.97 -2.86 -4.47
N VAL A 111 -19.07 -2.13 -4.67
CA VAL A 111 -19.01 -0.94 -5.53
C VAL A 111 -17.98 0.06 -4.97
N PRO A 112 -17.24 0.82 -5.79
CA PRO A 112 -16.12 1.66 -5.33
C PRO A 112 -16.47 2.56 -4.14
N ASP A 113 -17.63 3.22 -4.19
CA ASP A 113 -18.12 4.14 -3.15
C ASP A 113 -18.34 3.48 -1.78
N MET A 114 -18.52 2.15 -1.77
CA MET A 114 -18.73 1.36 -0.55
C MET A 114 -17.48 0.59 -0.11
N ALA A 115 -16.46 0.44 -0.96
CA ALA A 115 -15.27 -0.35 -0.67
C ALA A 115 -14.54 0.12 0.60
N ALA A 116 -14.36 1.44 0.76
CA ALA A 116 -13.75 2.02 1.96
C ALA A 116 -14.55 1.71 3.25
N ARG A 117 -15.88 1.66 3.17
CA ARG A 117 -16.75 1.34 4.31
C ARG A 117 -16.66 -0.14 4.68
N TYR A 118 -16.66 -1.05 3.71
CA TYR A 118 -16.45 -2.48 3.99
C TYR A 118 -15.07 -2.74 4.59
N ARG A 119 -14.04 -2.03 4.08
CA ARG A 119 -12.65 -2.11 4.55
C ARG A 119 -12.49 -1.65 6.01
N SER A 120 -13.37 -0.78 6.51
CA SER A 120 -13.36 -0.33 7.92
C SER A 120 -14.17 -1.23 8.87
N MET A 121 -14.88 -2.23 8.34
CA MET A 121 -15.76 -3.13 9.10
C MET A 121 -15.24 -4.59 8.98
N ASP A 122 -16.15 -5.55 8.82
CA ASP A 122 -15.89 -7.00 8.93
C ASP A 122 -15.04 -7.57 7.77
N THR A 123 -14.90 -6.85 6.65
CA THR A 123 -14.15 -7.30 5.46
C THR A 123 -12.95 -6.37 5.14
N PRO A 124 -11.92 -6.31 6.01
CA PRO A 124 -10.83 -5.34 5.89
C PRO A 124 -9.77 -5.68 4.82
N VAL A 125 -9.84 -6.82 4.14
CA VAL A 125 -8.90 -7.19 3.08
C VAL A 125 -9.49 -6.84 1.73
N GLN A 126 -8.79 -6.00 0.97
CA GLN A 126 -9.07 -5.73 -0.42
C GLN A 126 -8.36 -6.78 -1.28
N GLY A 127 -9.13 -7.46 -2.14
CA GLY A 127 -8.64 -8.37 -3.17
C GLY A 127 -8.71 -7.74 -4.56
N SER A 128 -8.77 -8.59 -5.58
CA SER A 128 -8.74 -8.18 -6.99
C SER A 128 -9.90 -7.26 -7.39
N VAL A 129 -9.65 -6.40 -8.38
CA VAL A 129 -10.60 -5.42 -8.94
C VAL A 129 -11.27 -5.99 -10.19
N GLN A 130 -12.60 -5.89 -10.28
CA GLN A 130 -13.35 -6.28 -11.47
C GLN A 130 -13.52 -5.10 -12.43
N HIS A 131 -13.10 -5.33 -13.67
CA HIS A 131 -13.25 -4.40 -14.78
C HIS A 131 -14.34 -4.90 -15.72
N MET A 132 -15.12 -3.98 -16.27
CA MET A 132 -16.16 -4.23 -17.26
C MET A 132 -15.78 -3.58 -18.59
N TYR A 133 -16.04 -4.32 -19.67
CA TYR A 133 -15.99 -3.85 -21.05
C TYR A 133 -17.39 -3.96 -21.63
N LYS A 134 -17.82 -2.94 -22.37
CA LYS A 134 -19.11 -2.90 -23.06
C LYS A 134 -18.87 -2.64 -24.54
N MET A 135 -19.31 -3.55 -25.40
CA MET A 135 -19.09 -3.47 -26.84
C MET A 135 -20.30 -3.96 -27.63
N HIS A 136 -20.42 -3.52 -28.89
CA HIS A 136 -21.41 -4.07 -29.82
C HIS A 136 -21.02 -5.50 -30.23
N TRP A 137 -21.99 -6.39 -30.45
CA TRP A 137 -21.72 -7.80 -30.77
C TRP A 137 -20.80 -7.98 -32.00
N THR A 138 -20.94 -7.12 -33.02
CA THR A 138 -20.09 -7.15 -34.22
C THR A 138 -18.60 -6.88 -33.94
N LYS A 139 -18.26 -6.03 -32.95
CA LYS A 139 -16.86 -5.80 -32.53
C LYS A 139 -16.25 -7.05 -31.88
N LEU A 140 -17.05 -7.83 -31.16
CA LEU A 140 -16.58 -9.09 -30.55
C LEU A 140 -16.52 -10.22 -31.59
N LEU A 141 -17.45 -10.24 -32.57
CA LEU A 141 -17.43 -11.22 -33.66
C LEU A 141 -16.21 -11.03 -34.60
N SER A 142 -15.74 -9.80 -34.83
CA SER A 142 -14.59 -9.56 -35.72
C SER A 142 -13.26 -10.13 -35.20
N ILE A 143 -13.19 -10.50 -33.92
CA ILE A 143 -12.05 -11.20 -33.31
C ILE A 143 -12.36 -12.67 -32.94
N ALA A 144 -13.57 -13.17 -33.24
CA ALA A 144 -13.99 -14.52 -32.88
C ALA A 144 -13.56 -15.55 -33.95
N GLU A 145 -12.74 -16.53 -33.55
CA GLU A 145 -12.24 -17.58 -34.45
C GLU A 145 -13.34 -18.60 -34.81
N SER A 146 -13.30 -19.14 -36.03
CA SER A 146 -14.19 -20.26 -36.41
C SER A 146 -13.53 -21.60 -36.08
N LYS A 147 -14.10 -22.32 -35.09
CA LYS A 147 -13.80 -23.74 -34.80
C LYS A 147 -15.08 -24.47 -34.43
N ALA A 148 -15.13 -25.77 -34.69
CA ALA A 148 -16.27 -26.61 -34.34
C ALA A 148 -16.46 -26.66 -32.83
N SER A 149 -17.60 -26.14 -32.36
CA SER A 149 -18.05 -26.14 -30.96
C SER A 149 -19.50 -26.62 -30.92
N LYS A 150 -19.95 -27.10 -29.75
CA LYS A 150 -21.34 -27.50 -29.50
C LYS A 150 -22.01 -26.50 -28.59
N LEU A 151 -23.31 -26.26 -28.75
CA LEU A 151 -24.09 -25.59 -27.72
C LEU A 151 -24.31 -26.54 -26.53
N VAL A 152 -24.48 -26.00 -25.33
CA VAL A 152 -24.74 -26.80 -24.11
C VAL A 152 -26.06 -27.59 -24.22
N SER A 153 -27.03 -27.07 -24.98
CA SER A 153 -28.28 -27.76 -25.35
C SER A 153 -28.07 -29.02 -26.20
N ASP A 154 -26.92 -29.16 -26.84
CA ASP A 154 -26.63 -30.19 -27.84
C ASP A 154 -25.62 -31.23 -27.31
N LEU A 155 -25.29 -31.16 -26.01
CA LEU A 155 -24.40 -32.10 -25.34
C LEU A 155 -25.16 -33.36 -24.93
N THR A 156 -24.50 -34.50 -25.07
CA THR A 156 -24.92 -35.73 -24.38
C THR A 156 -24.64 -35.65 -22.88
N ASP A 157 -25.32 -36.47 -22.07
CA ASP A 157 -25.09 -36.52 -20.61
C ASP A 157 -23.61 -36.70 -20.24
N ALA A 158 -22.88 -37.53 -21.01
CA ALA A 158 -21.45 -37.77 -20.81
C ALA A 158 -20.58 -36.56 -21.18
N GLU A 159 -20.98 -35.76 -22.16
CA GLU A 159 -20.30 -34.51 -22.51
C GLU A 159 -20.61 -33.39 -21.50
N TYR A 160 -21.83 -33.35 -20.98
CA TYR A 160 -22.21 -32.45 -19.89
C TYR A 160 -21.43 -32.79 -18.61
N GLN A 161 -21.25 -34.08 -18.29
CA GLN A 161 -20.41 -34.48 -17.16
C GLN A 161 -18.96 -34.00 -17.33
N GLN A 162 -18.39 -34.06 -18.54
CA GLN A 162 -17.06 -33.49 -18.81
C GLN A 162 -17.03 -31.96 -18.64
N LEU A 163 -18.13 -31.25 -18.94
CA LEU A 163 -18.26 -29.83 -18.67
C LEU A 163 -18.30 -29.52 -17.16
N ASP A 164 -19.04 -30.32 -16.37
CA ASP A 164 -19.05 -30.23 -14.90
C ASP A 164 -17.63 -30.45 -14.33
N GLU A 165 -16.94 -31.51 -14.79
CA GLU A 165 -15.57 -31.85 -14.39
C GLU A 165 -14.58 -30.74 -14.77
N PHE A 166 -14.68 -30.17 -15.97
CA PHE A 166 -13.87 -29.04 -16.42
C PHE A 166 -14.13 -27.79 -15.57
N CYS A 167 -15.40 -27.43 -15.31
CA CYS A 167 -15.75 -26.28 -14.48
C CYS A 167 -15.27 -26.43 -13.04
N ASN A 168 -15.37 -27.63 -12.47
CA ASN A 168 -14.81 -27.95 -11.16
C ASN A 168 -13.27 -27.87 -11.20
N TRP A 169 -12.62 -28.40 -12.24
CA TRP A 169 -11.17 -28.31 -12.39
C TRP A 169 -10.69 -26.86 -12.50
N VAL A 170 -11.36 -25.99 -13.27
CA VAL A 170 -11.00 -24.56 -13.39
C VAL A 170 -11.20 -23.82 -12.06
N THR A 171 -12.37 -23.99 -11.44
CA THR A 171 -12.76 -23.16 -10.28
C THR A 171 -12.44 -23.75 -8.91
N LYS A 172 -12.02 -25.01 -8.84
CA LYS A 172 -11.80 -25.80 -7.61
C LYS A 172 -13.04 -25.85 -6.71
N ARG A 173 -14.24 -25.77 -7.31
CA ARG A 173 -15.54 -25.71 -6.63
C ARG A 173 -16.56 -26.54 -7.39
N ASN A 174 -17.32 -27.38 -6.66
CA ASN A 174 -18.41 -28.13 -7.26
C ASN A 174 -19.64 -27.22 -7.44
N ARG A 175 -19.82 -26.71 -8.66
CA ARG A 175 -20.95 -25.84 -9.03
C ARG A 175 -21.96 -26.52 -9.96
N SER A 176 -21.96 -27.85 -10.03
CA SER A 176 -22.80 -28.62 -10.97
C SER A 176 -24.30 -28.35 -10.82
N ASP A 177 -24.84 -28.32 -9.60
CA ASP A 177 -26.25 -27.97 -9.34
C ASP A 177 -26.61 -26.56 -9.85
N PHE A 178 -25.73 -25.58 -9.62
CA PHE A 178 -25.91 -24.23 -10.16
C PHE A 178 -25.83 -24.22 -11.69
N LEU A 179 -24.86 -24.91 -12.29
CA LEU A 179 -24.67 -24.94 -13.75
C LEU A 179 -25.85 -25.58 -14.47
N ARG A 180 -26.41 -26.69 -13.95
CA ARG A 180 -27.65 -27.28 -14.49
C ARG A 180 -28.79 -26.26 -14.46
N LYS A 181 -29.11 -25.73 -13.27
CA LYS A 181 -30.18 -24.72 -13.09
C LYS A 181 -29.96 -23.45 -13.92
N PHE A 182 -28.71 -23.07 -14.19
CA PHE A 182 -28.34 -21.94 -15.04
C PHE A 182 -28.60 -22.22 -16.53
N HIS A 183 -28.27 -23.42 -17.01
CA HIS A 183 -28.52 -23.85 -18.39
C HIS A 183 -29.96 -24.30 -18.66
N ASP A 184 -30.72 -24.66 -17.62
CA ASP A 184 -32.17 -24.91 -17.69
C ASP A 184 -33.00 -23.62 -17.89
N LEU A 185 -32.39 -22.43 -17.75
CA LEU A 185 -33.09 -21.16 -17.98
C LEU A 185 -33.25 -20.90 -19.50
N PRO A 186 -34.46 -20.56 -19.98
CA PRO A 186 -34.76 -20.47 -21.42
C PRO A 186 -34.05 -19.32 -22.14
N PHE A 187 -33.42 -18.41 -21.40
CA PHE A 187 -32.67 -17.25 -21.91
C PHE A 187 -31.14 -17.39 -21.77
N THR A 188 -30.65 -18.50 -21.18
CA THR A 188 -29.21 -18.77 -21.05
C THR A 188 -28.74 -19.63 -22.22
N MET A 189 -27.59 -19.29 -22.80
CA MET A 189 -26.95 -20.10 -23.83
C MET A 189 -25.51 -20.41 -23.43
N GLY A 190 -25.10 -21.66 -23.55
CA GLY A 190 -23.72 -22.10 -23.32
C GLY A 190 -23.12 -22.70 -24.59
N ALA A 191 -21.80 -22.63 -24.73
CA ALA A 191 -21.05 -23.28 -25.79
C ALA A 191 -19.78 -23.94 -25.24
N VAL A 192 -19.43 -25.09 -25.82
CA VAL A 192 -18.30 -25.93 -25.42
C VAL A 192 -17.43 -26.25 -26.63
N LEU A 193 -16.12 -26.04 -26.48
CA LEU A 193 -15.11 -26.39 -27.47
C LEU A 193 -14.38 -27.66 -27.01
N PHE A 194 -14.34 -28.68 -27.85
CA PHE A 194 -13.64 -29.94 -27.59
C PHE A 194 -12.26 -29.94 -28.24
N ASP A 195 -11.27 -30.51 -27.56
CA ASP A 195 -9.94 -30.74 -28.09
C ASP A 195 -9.90 -31.93 -29.07
N ARG A 196 -8.71 -32.21 -29.63
CA ARG A 196 -8.50 -33.37 -30.53
C ARG A 196 -8.72 -34.73 -29.85
N SER A 197 -8.75 -34.76 -28.52
CA SER A 197 -8.96 -35.94 -27.67
C SER A 197 -10.42 -36.08 -27.23
N GLN A 198 -11.33 -35.24 -27.73
CA GLN A 198 -12.74 -35.14 -27.31
C GLN A 198 -12.95 -34.78 -25.83
N LYS A 199 -12.00 -34.03 -25.25
CA LYS A 199 -12.12 -33.42 -23.91
C LYS A 199 -12.48 -31.94 -24.02
N VAL A 200 -13.15 -31.41 -23.00
CA VAL A 200 -13.48 -29.98 -22.93
C VAL A 200 -12.20 -29.13 -22.84
N GLY A 201 -11.95 -28.32 -23.86
CA GLY A 201 -10.85 -27.35 -23.92
C GLY A 201 -11.28 -25.93 -23.55
N ALA A 202 -12.50 -25.53 -23.89
CA ALA A 202 -13.05 -24.26 -23.46
C ALA A 202 -14.57 -24.33 -23.26
N PHE A 203 -15.08 -23.44 -22.42
CA PHE A 203 -16.50 -23.26 -22.11
C PHE A 203 -16.81 -21.77 -21.98
N ALA A 204 -17.91 -21.34 -22.58
CA ALA A 204 -18.48 -20.02 -22.38
C ALA A 204 -20.00 -20.08 -22.20
N ALA A 205 -20.55 -19.09 -21.52
CA ALA A 205 -21.98 -18.84 -21.54
C ALA A 205 -22.32 -17.36 -21.71
N ILE A 206 -23.52 -17.11 -22.22
CA ILE A 206 -24.11 -15.79 -22.39
C ILE A 206 -25.56 -15.80 -21.90
N CYS A 207 -25.97 -14.73 -21.25
CA CYS A 207 -27.34 -14.51 -20.80
C CYS A 207 -27.66 -13.01 -20.84
N PRO A 208 -28.94 -12.60 -20.95
CA PRO A 208 -29.32 -11.19 -20.78
C PRO A 208 -28.99 -10.70 -19.37
N THR A 209 -28.60 -9.43 -19.29
CA THR A 209 -28.66 -8.69 -18.02
C THR A 209 -30.12 -8.46 -17.61
N SER A 210 -30.34 -7.93 -16.41
CA SER A 210 -31.69 -7.53 -15.98
C SER A 210 -32.31 -6.41 -16.84
N HIS A 211 -31.49 -5.69 -17.62
CA HIS A 211 -31.93 -4.67 -18.58
C HIS A 211 -32.27 -5.27 -19.96
N GLU A 212 -33.23 -6.20 -20.00
CA GLU A 212 -33.61 -6.93 -21.22
C GLU A 212 -34.00 -5.99 -22.38
N SER A 213 -34.72 -4.90 -22.08
CA SER A 213 -35.11 -3.85 -23.03
C SER A 213 -33.95 -3.03 -23.62
N SER A 214 -32.71 -3.24 -23.13
CA SER A 214 -31.49 -2.63 -23.67
C SER A 214 -30.66 -3.61 -24.52
N HIS A 215 -31.18 -4.81 -24.80
CA HIS A 215 -30.51 -5.89 -25.54
C HIS A 215 -29.06 -6.12 -25.06
N LEU A 216 -28.88 -6.03 -23.73
CA LEU A 216 -27.59 -6.03 -23.07
C LEU A 216 -27.34 -7.40 -22.46
N PHE A 217 -26.38 -8.13 -23.02
CA PHE A 217 -26.02 -9.49 -22.65
C PHE A 217 -24.69 -9.53 -21.89
N LYS A 218 -24.54 -10.47 -20.97
CA LYS A 218 -23.31 -10.71 -20.22
C LYS A 218 -22.71 -12.05 -20.61
N LEU A 219 -21.45 -12.02 -21.04
CA LEU A 219 -20.65 -13.20 -21.36
C LEU A 219 -19.95 -13.70 -20.09
N ALA A 220 -20.58 -14.61 -19.35
CA ALA A 220 -20.01 -15.22 -18.16
C ALA A 220 -20.67 -16.59 -17.85
N PRO A 221 -19.89 -17.59 -17.39
CA PRO A 221 -18.42 -17.61 -17.33
C PRO A 221 -17.77 -17.72 -18.71
N LEU A 222 -16.45 -17.52 -18.76
CA LEU A 222 -15.59 -17.84 -19.89
C LEU A 222 -14.31 -18.51 -19.35
N TYR A 223 -14.09 -19.77 -19.71
CA TYR A 223 -12.94 -20.56 -19.31
C TYR A 223 -12.30 -21.21 -20.54
N SER A 224 -10.97 -21.17 -20.64
CA SER A 224 -10.22 -21.63 -21.80
C SER A 224 -8.74 -21.82 -21.44
N TRP A 225 -8.02 -22.70 -22.16
CA TRP A 225 -6.56 -22.81 -22.04
C TRP A 225 -5.81 -21.73 -22.80
N SER A 226 -6.41 -21.19 -23.87
CA SER A 226 -5.79 -20.18 -24.73
C SER A 226 -6.75 -19.10 -25.20
N LEU A 227 -6.20 -17.99 -25.68
CA LEU A 227 -6.98 -16.85 -26.19
C LEU A 227 -7.76 -17.23 -27.47
N GLY A 228 -7.15 -17.98 -28.39
CA GLY A 228 -7.81 -18.43 -29.62
C GLY A 228 -8.88 -19.51 -29.40
N GLU A 229 -8.81 -20.30 -28.33
CA GLU A 229 -9.90 -21.17 -27.90
C GLU A 229 -11.03 -20.38 -27.22
N ALA A 230 -10.70 -19.35 -26.44
CA ALA A 230 -11.68 -18.46 -25.83
C ALA A 230 -12.50 -17.72 -26.90
N PHE A 231 -11.84 -17.20 -27.93
CA PHE A 231 -12.51 -16.55 -29.06
C PHE A 231 -13.26 -17.52 -29.98
N ALA A 232 -12.85 -18.79 -30.04
CA ALA A 232 -13.57 -19.80 -30.79
C ALA A 232 -14.87 -20.25 -30.08
N VAL A 233 -14.83 -20.50 -28.76
CA VAL A 233 -16.01 -21.01 -28.03
C VAL A 233 -17.12 -19.97 -27.90
N ILE A 234 -16.81 -18.67 -27.89
CA ILE A 234 -17.81 -17.61 -27.79
C ILE A 234 -18.51 -17.31 -29.11
N ARG A 235 -17.92 -17.72 -30.25
CA ARG A 235 -18.41 -17.39 -31.59
C ARG A 235 -19.88 -17.76 -31.84
N PRO A 236 -20.34 -19.01 -31.64
CA PRO A 236 -21.75 -19.37 -31.89
C PRO A 236 -22.71 -18.61 -30.98
N LEU A 237 -22.27 -18.24 -29.77
CA LEU A 237 -23.07 -17.44 -28.84
C LEU A 237 -23.28 -16.01 -29.38
N ILE A 238 -22.22 -15.39 -29.90
CA ILE A 238 -22.27 -14.04 -30.48
C ILE A 238 -23.10 -14.02 -31.76
N GLU A 239 -22.89 -15.00 -32.65
CA GLU A 239 -23.67 -15.13 -33.89
C GLU A 239 -25.16 -15.34 -33.58
N LYS A 240 -25.49 -16.15 -32.57
CA LYS A 240 -26.87 -16.34 -32.11
C LYS A 240 -27.47 -15.07 -31.53
N ILE A 241 -26.74 -14.32 -30.70
CA ILE A 241 -27.21 -13.04 -30.14
C ILE A 241 -27.43 -11.99 -31.24
N GLY A 242 -26.48 -11.84 -32.18
CA GLY A 242 -26.64 -10.94 -33.32
C GLY A 242 -27.84 -11.30 -34.20
N SER A 243 -28.17 -12.59 -34.34
CA SER A 243 -29.38 -13.03 -35.06
C SER A 243 -30.71 -12.77 -34.34
N LEU A 244 -30.67 -12.43 -33.05
CA LEU A 244 -31.85 -12.10 -32.24
C LEU A 244 -32.05 -10.59 -32.12
N HIS A 245 -30.96 -9.82 -31.96
CA HIS A 245 -30.99 -8.37 -31.79
C HIS A 245 -29.79 -7.73 -32.52
N ASP A 246 -30.06 -7.02 -33.62
CA ASP A 246 -29.03 -6.36 -34.45
C ASP A 246 -28.22 -5.31 -33.67
N ASP A 247 -28.80 -4.72 -32.63
CA ASP A 247 -28.22 -3.69 -31.74
C ASP A 247 -27.59 -4.25 -30.46
N ALA A 248 -27.49 -5.57 -30.33
CA ALA A 248 -27.04 -6.23 -29.10
C ALA A 248 -25.68 -5.73 -28.59
N GLN A 249 -25.61 -5.51 -27.28
CA GLN A 249 -24.39 -5.11 -26.59
C GLN A 249 -23.94 -6.23 -25.64
N ILE A 250 -22.64 -6.54 -25.64
CA ILE A 250 -22.05 -7.59 -24.84
C ILE A 250 -21.17 -6.96 -23.74
N LEU A 251 -21.42 -7.39 -22.51
CA LEU A 251 -20.61 -7.14 -21.33
C LEU A 251 -19.64 -8.30 -21.10
N ILE A 252 -18.37 -7.97 -20.91
CA ILE A 252 -17.33 -8.90 -20.46
C ILE A 252 -16.74 -8.35 -19.17
N HIS A 253 -16.61 -9.19 -18.14
CA HIS A 253 -15.94 -8.83 -16.89
C HIS A 253 -14.60 -9.55 -16.76
N THR A 254 -13.54 -8.83 -16.44
CA THR A 254 -12.23 -9.41 -16.06
C THR A 254 -11.89 -9.06 -14.62
N LEU A 255 -11.15 -9.95 -13.95
CA LEU A 255 -10.58 -9.70 -12.63
C LEU A 255 -9.11 -9.33 -12.77
N SER A 256 -8.66 -8.27 -12.11
CA SER A 256 -7.24 -7.91 -12.06
C SER A 256 -6.38 -9.10 -11.63
N GLU A 257 -5.10 -9.09 -12.00
CA GLU A 257 -4.12 -10.13 -11.63
C GLU A 257 -4.40 -11.52 -12.24
N THR A 258 -5.51 -11.71 -12.96
CA THR A 258 -5.77 -12.91 -13.75
C THR A 258 -5.15 -12.83 -15.13
N ILE A 259 -4.75 -13.98 -15.68
CA ILE A 259 -4.28 -14.12 -17.07
C ILE A 259 -5.31 -13.53 -18.05
N GLY A 260 -6.61 -13.70 -17.77
CA GLY A 260 -7.69 -13.10 -18.56
C GLY A 260 -7.62 -11.57 -18.63
N ALA A 261 -7.33 -10.88 -17.53
CA ALA A 261 -7.10 -9.43 -17.58
C ALA A 261 -5.83 -9.07 -18.34
N HIS A 262 -4.71 -9.77 -18.12
CA HIS A 262 -3.45 -9.49 -18.82
C HIS A 262 -3.54 -9.66 -20.34
N LEU A 263 -4.36 -10.59 -20.83
CA LEU A 263 -4.55 -10.82 -22.27
C LEU A 263 -5.67 -9.95 -22.88
N LEU A 264 -6.77 -9.73 -22.16
CA LEU A 264 -7.92 -9.00 -22.69
C LEU A 264 -7.81 -7.47 -22.56
N ILE A 265 -7.10 -6.93 -21.54
CA ILE A 265 -6.91 -5.47 -21.42
C ILE A 265 -6.23 -4.89 -22.67
N PRO A 266 -5.06 -5.39 -23.14
CA PRO A 266 -4.40 -4.82 -24.31
C PRO A 266 -5.24 -4.95 -25.58
N LEU A 267 -5.89 -6.10 -25.76
CA LEU A 267 -6.73 -6.39 -26.93
C LEU A 267 -8.01 -5.54 -26.99
N PHE A 268 -8.66 -5.30 -25.86
CA PHE A 268 -9.84 -4.43 -25.83
C PHE A 268 -9.46 -2.95 -25.95
N ASN A 269 -8.29 -2.55 -25.45
CA ASN A 269 -7.74 -1.22 -25.70
C ASN A 269 -7.43 -0.99 -27.19
N SER A 270 -6.85 -1.97 -27.90
CA SER A 270 -6.56 -1.85 -29.35
C SER A 270 -7.80 -1.89 -30.25
N LEU A 271 -8.99 -2.09 -29.68
CA LEU A 271 -10.29 -2.06 -30.37
C LEU A 271 -11.14 -0.83 -29.96
N ASP A 272 -10.55 0.13 -29.27
CA ASP A 272 -11.21 1.32 -28.70
C ASP A 272 -12.46 0.93 -27.88
N ILE A 273 -12.30 -0.03 -26.96
CA ILE A 273 -13.37 -0.48 -26.07
C ILE A 273 -13.14 0.12 -24.67
N PRO A 274 -14.03 1.02 -24.20
CA PRO A 274 -13.88 1.62 -22.88
C PRO A 274 -13.88 0.60 -21.75
N ILE A 275 -12.92 0.75 -20.84
CA ILE A 275 -12.81 0.01 -19.58
C ILE A 275 -13.48 0.79 -18.45
N LYS A 276 -14.26 0.11 -17.60
CA LYS A 276 -14.83 0.67 -16.36
C LYS A 276 -14.50 -0.22 -15.17
N GLN A 277 -13.93 0.32 -14.09
CA GLN A 277 -13.89 -0.38 -12.81
C GLN A 277 -15.31 -0.48 -12.24
N CYS A 278 -15.77 -1.68 -11.94
CA CYS A 278 -17.13 -1.94 -11.49
C CYS A 278 -17.22 -2.29 -10.00
N VAL A 279 -16.34 -3.16 -9.50
CA VAL A 279 -16.31 -3.56 -8.09
C VAL A 279 -14.89 -3.94 -7.61
N GLU A 280 -14.64 -3.80 -6.32
CA GLU A 280 -13.48 -4.35 -5.60
C GLU A 280 -13.91 -5.60 -4.83
N TYR A 281 -13.15 -6.69 -4.85
CA TYR A 281 -13.43 -7.82 -3.97
C TYR A 281 -12.99 -7.46 -2.54
N MET A 282 -13.86 -7.69 -1.56
CA MET A 282 -13.55 -7.50 -0.14
C MET A 282 -13.73 -8.82 0.60
N ILE A 283 -12.82 -9.14 1.52
CA ILE A 283 -12.76 -10.42 2.23
C ILE A 283 -12.47 -10.15 3.72
N ASP A 284 -13.04 -10.96 4.62
CA ASP A 284 -12.64 -10.94 6.04
C ASP A 284 -11.23 -11.51 6.26
N ARG A 285 -10.62 -11.17 7.41
CA ARG A 285 -9.26 -11.62 7.74
C ARG A 285 -9.16 -13.07 8.21
N TYR A 286 -10.23 -13.64 8.76
CA TYR A 286 -10.18 -14.89 9.52
C TYR A 286 -9.77 -16.09 8.67
N LYS A 287 -9.89 -16.02 7.33
CA LYS A 287 -9.40 -17.06 6.40
C LYS A 287 -8.66 -16.54 5.16
N THR A 288 -8.21 -15.28 5.11
CA THR A 288 -7.48 -14.75 3.92
C THR A 288 -6.11 -15.38 3.61
N MET A 289 -5.67 -16.37 4.38
CA MET A 289 -4.77 -17.40 3.88
C MET A 289 -5.49 -18.75 3.92
N GLY A 290 -6.26 -19.04 2.86
CA GLY A 290 -6.87 -20.35 2.59
C GLY A 290 -5.87 -21.40 2.09
N PHE A 291 -4.57 -21.15 2.28
CA PHE A 291 -3.57 -22.21 2.35
C PHE A 291 -3.54 -22.67 3.80
N PRO A 292 -3.32 -23.97 4.10
CA PRO A 292 -2.79 -24.37 5.39
C PRO A 292 -1.36 -23.83 5.50
N VAL A 293 -1.25 -22.55 5.84
CA VAL A 293 -0.06 -21.98 6.45
C VAL A 293 -0.15 -22.40 7.91
N GLU A 294 0.22 -23.65 8.17
CA GLU A 294 1.14 -23.82 9.30
C GLU A 294 2.23 -22.78 9.08
N ALA A 295 2.30 -21.79 9.97
CA ALA A 295 3.34 -20.78 9.95
C ALA A 295 4.63 -21.44 10.46
N GLN A 296 5.12 -22.43 9.70
CA GLN A 296 6.27 -23.24 10.04
C GLN A 296 7.44 -22.29 10.28
N PRO A 297 7.94 -22.20 11.53
CA PRO A 297 8.85 -21.14 11.92
C PRO A 297 10.13 -21.23 11.10
N VAL A 298 10.38 -20.21 10.28
CA VAL A 298 11.61 -20.15 9.48
C VAL A 298 12.74 -19.72 10.39
N VAL A 299 13.53 -20.69 10.82
CA VAL A 299 14.75 -20.43 11.60
C VAL A 299 15.87 -20.11 10.62
N THR A 300 16.44 -18.93 10.78
CA THR A 300 17.59 -18.49 9.98
C THR A 300 18.83 -18.41 10.85
N GLN A 301 19.92 -19.00 10.36
CA GLN A 301 21.20 -19.10 11.06
C GLN A 301 22.30 -18.42 10.22
N LYS A 302 23.12 -17.61 10.87
CA LYS A 302 24.38 -17.09 10.31
C LYS A 302 25.52 -18.03 10.67
N ILE A 303 26.40 -18.29 9.72
CA ILE A 303 27.65 -19.04 9.90
C ILE A 303 28.73 -18.42 9.00
N ARG A 304 29.98 -18.38 9.46
CA ARG A 304 31.08 -17.88 8.61
C ARG A 304 31.33 -18.89 7.49
N LEU A 305 31.69 -18.42 6.30
CA LEU A 305 31.87 -19.29 5.15
C LEU A 305 32.92 -20.39 5.41
N ALA A 306 34.05 -20.05 6.03
CA ALA A 306 35.11 -20.99 6.37
C ALA A 306 34.64 -22.13 7.30
N ASP A 307 33.94 -21.79 8.39
CA ASP A 307 33.39 -22.77 9.35
C ASP A 307 32.40 -23.72 8.67
N PHE A 308 31.57 -23.20 7.75
CA PHE A 308 30.57 -23.99 7.03
C PHE A 308 31.20 -24.91 5.96
N ILE A 309 32.26 -24.44 5.29
CA ILE A 309 33.06 -25.26 4.38
C ILE A 309 33.79 -26.38 5.15
N GLU A 310 34.31 -26.11 6.34
CA GLU A 310 34.92 -27.14 7.18
C GLU A 310 33.89 -28.19 7.63
N MET A 311 32.73 -27.74 8.12
CA MET A 311 31.63 -28.63 8.56
C MET A 311 31.13 -29.54 7.42
N THR A 312 31.11 -29.04 6.18
CA THR A 312 30.67 -29.80 5.00
C THR A 312 31.76 -30.67 4.36
N LYS A 313 33.01 -30.65 4.85
CA LYS A 313 34.12 -31.49 4.33
C LYS A 313 34.17 -32.92 4.89
N SER A 314 33.21 -33.35 5.71
CA SER A 314 33.27 -34.67 6.34
C SER A 314 33.35 -35.81 5.30
N SER A 315 34.21 -36.80 5.55
CA SER A 315 34.59 -37.86 4.60
C SER A 315 33.48 -38.91 4.33
N SER A 316 32.29 -38.73 4.90
CA SER A 316 31.13 -39.62 4.75
C SER A 316 30.06 -39.10 3.79
N LEU A 317 30.27 -37.97 3.10
CA LEU A 317 29.31 -37.50 2.09
C LEU A 317 29.25 -38.45 0.88
N PRO A 318 28.05 -38.78 0.38
CA PRO A 318 27.86 -39.69 -0.75
C PRO A 318 28.42 -39.10 -2.05
N GLN A 319 28.95 -39.98 -2.91
CA GLN A 319 29.50 -39.62 -4.23
C GLN A 319 28.39 -39.28 -5.24
N PHE A 320 27.82 -38.09 -5.09
CA PHE A 320 27.03 -37.43 -6.12
C PHE A 320 27.84 -36.32 -6.80
N ASP A 321 27.61 -36.11 -8.09
CA ASP A 321 28.21 -34.99 -8.82
C ASP A 321 27.33 -33.75 -8.64
N ALA A 322 27.92 -32.63 -8.24
CA ALA A 322 27.23 -31.35 -8.18
C ALA A 322 27.47 -30.53 -9.46
N LYS A 323 26.40 -30.04 -10.08
CA LYS A 323 26.46 -29.15 -11.25
C LYS A 323 25.93 -27.77 -10.88
N LEU A 324 26.59 -26.71 -11.35
CA LEU A 324 26.05 -25.35 -11.20
C LEU A 324 24.89 -25.14 -12.17
N VAL A 325 23.84 -24.43 -11.74
CA VAL A 325 22.63 -24.18 -12.54
C VAL A 325 22.95 -23.44 -13.84
N SER A 326 23.93 -22.53 -13.81
CA SER A 326 24.48 -21.83 -14.99
C SER A 326 25.18 -22.73 -16.01
N SER A 327 25.47 -23.99 -15.66
CA SER A 327 26.10 -24.99 -16.55
C SER A 327 25.12 -26.04 -17.11
N LEU A 328 23.83 -25.97 -16.74
CA LEU A 328 22.84 -26.95 -17.14
C LEU A 328 22.38 -26.75 -18.58
N LYS A 329 22.21 -27.87 -19.29
CA LYS A 329 21.46 -27.88 -20.56
C LYS A 329 19.99 -27.57 -20.28
N PRO A 330 19.23 -27.01 -21.24
CA PRO A 330 17.80 -26.75 -21.05
C PRO A 330 17.00 -27.96 -20.53
N THR A 331 17.32 -29.18 -20.99
CA THR A 331 16.68 -30.42 -20.52
C THR A 331 17.01 -30.76 -19.05
N GLU A 332 18.22 -30.45 -18.58
CA GLU A 332 18.61 -30.65 -17.17
C GLU A 332 17.97 -29.58 -16.28
N PHE A 333 17.78 -28.37 -16.80
CA PHE A 333 17.06 -27.29 -16.11
C PHE A 333 15.55 -27.61 -15.98
N GLU A 334 14.89 -28.14 -17.02
CA GLU A 334 13.50 -28.60 -16.88
C GLU A 334 13.35 -29.78 -15.90
N ALA A 335 14.34 -30.69 -15.86
CA ALA A 335 14.38 -31.76 -14.86
C ALA A 335 14.53 -31.20 -13.43
N MET A 336 15.36 -30.16 -13.24
CA MET A 336 15.51 -29.46 -11.95
C MET A 336 14.19 -28.84 -11.48
N LEU A 337 13.46 -28.17 -12.37
CA LEU A 337 12.16 -27.57 -12.04
C LEU A 337 11.10 -28.64 -11.72
N THR A 338 11.14 -29.77 -12.42
CA THR A 338 10.27 -30.93 -12.15
C THR A 338 10.56 -31.51 -10.77
N TYR A 339 11.83 -31.79 -10.46
CA TYR A 339 12.25 -32.26 -9.14
C TYR A 339 11.84 -31.29 -8.01
N ALA A 340 12.06 -29.98 -8.18
CA ALA A 340 11.68 -28.99 -7.18
C ALA A 340 10.16 -28.93 -6.96
N LYS A 341 9.36 -29.11 -8.02
CA LYS A 341 7.90 -29.23 -7.92
C LYS A 341 7.48 -30.49 -7.17
N ASP A 342 8.10 -31.62 -7.47
CA ASP A 342 7.73 -32.92 -6.88
C ASP A 342 8.09 -32.98 -5.39
N VAL A 343 9.27 -32.46 -5.00
CA VAL A 343 9.71 -32.41 -3.59
C VAL A 343 8.94 -31.37 -2.77
N SER A 344 8.61 -30.20 -3.33
CA SER A 344 7.87 -29.16 -2.59
C SER A 344 6.34 -29.35 -2.61
N GLY A 345 5.82 -30.27 -3.44
CA GLY A 345 4.40 -30.40 -3.76
C GLY A 345 3.79 -29.19 -4.47
N ARG A 346 4.60 -28.21 -4.89
CA ARG A 346 4.15 -26.89 -5.39
C ARG A 346 4.83 -26.57 -6.71
N ASN A 347 4.06 -26.13 -7.71
CA ASN A 347 4.61 -25.68 -8.99
C ASN A 347 5.26 -24.29 -8.85
N THR A 348 6.49 -24.26 -8.32
CA THR A 348 7.31 -23.04 -8.15
C THR A 348 8.18 -22.74 -9.37
N SER A 349 7.98 -23.45 -10.49
CA SER A 349 8.89 -23.44 -11.64
C SER A 349 9.10 -22.05 -12.27
N HIS A 350 8.08 -21.20 -12.27
CA HIS A 350 8.22 -19.82 -12.75
C HIS A 350 9.03 -18.93 -11.78
N LEU A 351 8.81 -19.08 -10.48
CA LEU A 351 9.57 -18.35 -9.45
C LEU A 351 11.04 -18.78 -9.44
N LEU A 352 11.33 -20.07 -9.63
CA LEU A 352 12.69 -20.57 -9.70
C LEU A 352 13.44 -20.07 -10.95
N ARG A 353 12.78 -19.95 -12.12
CA ARG A 353 13.36 -19.28 -13.30
C ARG A 353 13.76 -17.85 -12.95
N LEU A 354 12.78 -17.02 -12.56
CA LEU A 354 13.02 -15.62 -12.19
C LEU A 354 14.12 -15.46 -11.14
N HIS A 355 14.18 -16.36 -10.15
CA HIS A 355 15.20 -16.34 -9.09
C HIS A 355 16.60 -16.68 -9.61
N PHE A 356 16.75 -17.63 -10.54
CA PHE A 356 18.04 -17.94 -11.17
C PHE A 356 18.44 -16.92 -12.25
N ASP A 357 17.50 -16.16 -12.80
CA ASP A 357 17.77 -15.04 -13.70
C ASP A 357 18.25 -13.77 -12.97
N LEU A 358 18.19 -13.73 -11.62
CA LEU A 358 18.66 -12.58 -10.83
C LEU A 358 20.20 -12.47 -10.83
N PRO A 359 20.77 -11.27 -11.10
CA PRO A 359 22.21 -11.05 -11.10
C PRO A 359 22.90 -11.50 -9.80
N GLY A 360 23.90 -12.37 -9.94
CA GLY A 360 24.70 -12.90 -8.83
C GLY A 360 24.07 -14.07 -8.06
N VAL A 361 22.85 -14.53 -8.40
CA VAL A 361 22.31 -15.77 -7.82
C VAL A 361 23.09 -16.97 -8.36
N LYS A 362 23.59 -17.79 -7.43
CA LYS A 362 24.28 -19.04 -7.74
C LYS A 362 23.33 -20.20 -7.46
N GLY A 363 23.19 -21.12 -8.40
CA GLY A 363 22.44 -22.35 -8.21
C GLY A 363 23.33 -23.57 -8.32
N ALA A 364 22.96 -24.63 -7.62
CA ALA A 364 23.52 -25.96 -7.81
C ALA A 364 22.39 -27.00 -7.88
N ILE A 365 22.65 -28.10 -8.58
CA ILE A 365 21.89 -29.35 -8.52
C ILE A 365 22.82 -30.49 -8.12
N LEU A 366 22.27 -31.49 -7.44
CA LEU A 366 22.97 -32.73 -7.09
C LEU A 366 22.47 -33.84 -8.02
N VAL A 367 23.36 -34.51 -8.76
CA VAL A 367 23.02 -35.58 -9.69
C VAL A 367 23.79 -36.87 -9.40
N ASP A 368 23.14 -38.01 -9.64
CA ASP A 368 23.80 -39.32 -9.63
C ASP A 368 24.46 -39.66 -10.98
N LYS A 369 25.10 -40.83 -11.04
CA LYS A 369 25.76 -41.35 -12.25
C LYS A 369 24.78 -41.68 -13.40
N ALA A 370 23.48 -41.77 -13.13
CA ALA A 370 22.42 -41.93 -14.13
C ALA A 370 21.84 -40.58 -14.60
N GLY A 371 22.25 -39.46 -13.98
CA GLY A 371 21.73 -38.12 -14.25
C GLY A 371 20.41 -37.81 -13.53
N LYS A 372 19.96 -38.66 -12.60
CA LYS A 372 18.81 -38.35 -11.73
C LYS A 372 19.20 -37.23 -10.77
N ILE A 373 18.29 -36.27 -10.56
CA ILE A 373 18.46 -35.18 -9.59
C ILE A 373 18.04 -35.68 -8.20
N HIS A 374 18.90 -35.42 -7.19
CA HIS A 374 18.72 -35.73 -5.77
C HIS A 374 18.72 -34.47 -4.89
N GLY A 375 18.90 -33.29 -5.48
CA GLY A 375 18.83 -32.02 -4.78
C GLY A 375 18.96 -30.80 -5.67
N VAL A 376 18.45 -29.68 -5.19
CA VAL A 376 18.51 -28.34 -5.81
C VAL A 376 18.69 -27.30 -4.71
N ALA A 377 19.65 -26.40 -4.85
CA ALA A 377 19.89 -25.33 -3.89
C ALA A 377 20.32 -24.04 -4.58
N SER A 378 20.10 -22.89 -3.93
CA SER A 378 20.62 -21.61 -4.43
C SER A 378 21.16 -20.71 -3.33
N ALA A 379 22.17 -19.92 -3.68
CA ALA A 379 22.74 -18.85 -2.88
C ALA A 379 22.52 -17.49 -3.55
N THR A 380 21.91 -16.56 -2.83
CA THR A 380 21.62 -15.19 -3.29
C THR A 380 22.45 -14.18 -2.51
N PRO A 381 23.21 -13.28 -3.14
CA PRO A 381 23.97 -12.25 -2.43
C PRO A 381 23.03 -11.25 -1.75
N VAL A 382 23.31 -10.96 -0.48
CA VAL A 382 22.60 -9.99 0.37
C VAL A 382 23.63 -8.96 0.83
N ARG A 383 23.69 -7.82 0.15
CA ARG A 383 24.58 -6.72 0.54
C ARG A 383 24.03 -6.01 1.77
N THR A 384 24.75 -6.09 2.88
CA THR A 384 24.61 -5.12 3.99
C THR A 384 25.65 -4.02 3.80
N ARG A 385 25.62 -2.95 4.60
CA ARG A 385 26.57 -1.82 4.44
C ARG A 385 28.04 -2.22 4.64
N ASN A 386 28.31 -3.29 5.39
CA ASN A 386 29.66 -3.64 5.85
C ASN A 386 30.10 -5.09 5.52
N ASP A 387 29.17 -6.01 5.24
CA ASP A 387 29.50 -7.43 4.99
C ASP A 387 28.94 -7.95 3.66
N ILE A 388 29.69 -8.85 3.01
CA ILE A 388 29.17 -9.70 1.93
C ILE A 388 28.50 -10.92 2.57
N GLN A 389 27.17 -11.00 2.47
CA GLN A 389 26.40 -12.14 2.99
C GLN A 389 25.73 -12.89 1.82
N TYR A 390 25.55 -14.19 1.93
CA TYR A 390 24.80 -15.00 0.94
C TYR A 390 23.68 -15.75 1.64
N LYS A 391 22.44 -15.54 1.20
CA LYS A 391 21.29 -16.32 1.66
C LYS A 391 21.23 -17.63 0.89
N ILE A 392 21.36 -18.76 1.59
CA ILE A 392 21.23 -20.10 1.00
C ILE A 392 19.79 -20.56 1.20
N ALA A 393 18.96 -20.32 0.18
CA ALA A 393 17.56 -20.74 0.08
C ALA A 393 17.03 -20.55 -1.36
N PRO A 394 16.11 -21.41 -1.85
CA PRO A 394 15.67 -22.66 -1.22
C PRO A 394 16.76 -23.73 -1.23
N VAL A 395 16.54 -24.78 -0.44
CA VAL A 395 17.30 -26.04 -0.46
C VAL A 395 16.28 -27.18 -0.46
N TYR A 396 16.29 -27.97 -1.53
CA TYR A 396 15.49 -29.19 -1.68
C TYR A 396 16.45 -30.36 -1.85
N ALA A 397 16.34 -31.41 -1.04
CA ALA A 397 17.20 -32.59 -1.13
C ALA A 397 16.45 -33.82 -0.60
N GLU A 398 16.78 -35.01 -1.09
CA GLU A 398 16.17 -36.26 -0.61
C GLU A 398 16.59 -36.57 0.84
N ASP A 399 17.79 -36.17 1.27
CA ASP A 399 18.28 -36.33 2.64
C ASP A 399 19.28 -35.22 3.06
N ASN A 400 19.73 -35.26 4.32
CA ASN A 400 20.68 -34.30 4.89
C ASN A 400 22.06 -34.31 4.21
N ASN A 401 22.52 -35.48 3.77
CA ASN A 401 23.83 -35.61 3.12
C ASN A 401 23.77 -34.99 1.72
N GLY A 402 22.66 -35.19 0.99
CA GLY A 402 22.38 -34.47 -0.25
C GLY A 402 22.33 -32.96 -0.04
N ALA A 403 21.68 -32.49 1.03
CA ALA A 403 21.65 -31.08 1.41
C ALA A 403 23.05 -30.53 1.75
N LEU A 404 23.88 -31.26 2.49
CA LEU A 404 25.25 -30.86 2.81
C LEU A 404 26.16 -30.83 1.56
N SER A 405 26.09 -31.87 0.71
CA SER A 405 26.87 -31.95 -0.54
C SER A 405 26.56 -30.80 -1.49
N ILE A 406 25.28 -30.49 -1.71
CA ILE A 406 24.88 -29.41 -2.63
C ILE A 406 25.19 -28.02 -2.06
N ILE A 407 25.06 -27.85 -0.74
CA ILE A 407 25.47 -26.63 -0.06
C ILE A 407 26.98 -26.44 -0.15
N HIS A 408 27.79 -27.48 0.07
CA HIS A 408 29.26 -27.41 -0.07
C HIS A 408 29.68 -26.84 -1.42
N SER A 409 29.07 -27.30 -2.52
CA SER A 409 29.37 -26.81 -3.86
C SER A 409 29.03 -25.32 -4.03
N LEU A 410 27.93 -24.84 -3.44
CA LEU A 410 27.62 -23.41 -3.39
C LEU A 410 28.63 -22.64 -2.53
N LEU A 411 29.03 -23.17 -1.37
CA LEU A 411 29.98 -22.50 -0.47
C LEU A 411 31.37 -22.35 -1.11
N VAL A 412 31.88 -23.39 -1.77
CA VAL A 412 33.15 -23.33 -2.54
C VAL A 412 33.08 -22.30 -3.66
N GLU A 413 31.93 -22.18 -4.31
CA GLU A 413 31.70 -21.21 -5.37
C GLU A 413 31.49 -19.77 -4.84
N ILE A 414 30.95 -19.60 -3.63
CA ILE A 414 30.94 -18.33 -2.90
C ILE A 414 32.35 -17.94 -2.44
N GLN A 415 33.19 -18.90 -2.03
CA GLN A 415 34.53 -18.64 -1.49
C GLN A 415 35.44 -17.94 -2.50
N LYS A 416 35.21 -18.17 -3.80
CA LYS A 416 35.89 -17.48 -4.91
C LYS A 416 35.62 -15.98 -4.95
N GLU A 417 34.50 -15.52 -4.38
CA GLU A 417 34.10 -14.11 -4.32
C GLU A 417 34.51 -13.44 -2.98
N GLY A 418 34.87 -14.23 -1.96
CA GLY A 418 35.49 -13.73 -0.73
C GLY A 418 35.53 -14.78 0.38
N SER A 419 36.69 -14.93 1.04
CA SER A 419 36.86 -15.86 2.18
C SER A 419 36.04 -15.47 3.41
N GLU A 420 35.84 -14.17 3.62
CA GLU A 420 35.18 -13.59 4.81
C GLU A 420 33.66 -13.50 4.68
N ALA A 421 33.06 -14.11 3.66
CA ALA A 421 31.61 -14.06 3.47
C ALA A 421 30.85 -14.74 4.63
N ILE A 422 29.61 -14.31 4.86
CA ILE A 422 28.70 -14.93 5.84
C ILE A 422 27.59 -15.67 5.10
N ALA A 423 27.45 -16.96 5.35
CA ALA A 423 26.31 -17.73 4.86
C ALA A 423 25.12 -17.55 5.82
N VAL A 424 23.95 -17.32 5.24
CA VAL A 424 22.68 -17.13 5.93
C VAL A 424 21.74 -18.26 5.48
N VAL A 425 21.61 -19.31 6.29
CA VAL A 425 20.80 -20.49 5.94
C VAL A 425 19.41 -20.34 6.55
N SER A 426 18.37 -20.41 5.73
CA SER A 426 16.98 -20.44 6.20
C SER A 426 16.43 -21.86 6.15
N THR A 427 16.05 -22.40 7.31
CA THR A 427 15.58 -23.77 7.49
C THR A 427 14.09 -23.79 7.87
N TRP A 428 13.35 -24.73 7.29
CA TRP A 428 11.94 -25.00 7.59
C TRP A 428 11.86 -26.22 8.51
N ASN A 429 10.80 -26.32 9.32
CA ASN A 429 10.53 -27.56 10.07
C ASN A 429 10.15 -28.70 9.10
N ASP A 430 10.13 -29.94 9.60
CA ASP A 430 9.71 -31.15 8.87
C ASP A 430 10.44 -31.39 7.54
N SER A 431 11.63 -30.79 7.39
CA SER A 431 12.49 -30.86 6.21
C SER A 431 13.89 -31.31 6.60
N ALA A 432 14.71 -31.73 5.62
CA ALA A 432 16.14 -31.95 5.84
C ALA A 432 16.85 -30.72 6.46
N GLY A 433 16.30 -29.52 6.27
CA GLY A 433 16.75 -28.28 6.91
C GLY A 433 16.62 -28.29 8.44
N GLU A 434 15.66 -29.00 9.03
CA GLU A 434 15.51 -29.05 10.49
C GLU A 434 16.64 -29.84 11.18
N GLN A 435 17.09 -30.93 10.56
CA GLN A 435 18.24 -31.68 11.07
C GLN A 435 19.54 -30.92 10.79
N LEU A 436 19.63 -30.24 9.64
CA LEU A 436 20.71 -29.30 9.31
C LEU A 436 20.84 -28.17 10.36
N ARG A 437 19.71 -27.73 10.94
CA ARG A 437 19.66 -26.66 11.96
C ARG A 437 20.43 -27.02 13.23
N GLN A 438 20.40 -28.28 13.66
CA GLN A 438 21.17 -28.76 14.81
C GLN A 438 22.67 -28.72 14.51
N LEU A 439 23.08 -29.23 13.34
CA LEU A 439 24.48 -29.23 12.88
C LEU A 439 25.05 -27.82 12.73
N ILE A 440 24.31 -26.90 12.09
CA ILE A 440 24.71 -25.49 11.95
C ILE A 440 24.72 -24.77 13.31
N GLY A 441 23.87 -25.18 14.25
CA GLY A 441 23.69 -24.53 15.55
C GLY A 441 24.98 -24.41 16.37
N GLU A 442 25.81 -25.47 16.38
CA GLU A 442 27.09 -25.49 17.11
C GLU A 442 28.14 -24.50 16.59
N LYS A 443 28.00 -24.07 15.32
CA LYS A 443 28.91 -23.15 14.63
C LYS A 443 28.26 -21.82 14.25
N SER A 444 27.00 -21.61 14.63
CA SER A 444 26.26 -20.42 14.24
C SER A 444 26.69 -19.19 15.05
N ILE A 445 26.99 -18.10 14.34
CA ILE A 445 27.28 -16.79 14.94
C ILE A 445 26.00 -15.97 15.23
N GLY A 446 24.82 -16.56 15.05
CA GLY A 446 23.54 -15.93 15.37
C GLY A 446 22.35 -16.65 14.73
N THR A 447 21.35 -16.98 15.55
CA THR A 447 20.10 -17.65 15.15
C THR A 447 18.91 -16.75 15.45
N TRP A 448 17.95 -16.66 14.53
CA TRP A 448 16.65 -16.01 14.78
C TRP A 448 15.52 -16.77 14.09
N THR A 449 14.32 -16.67 14.67
CA THR A 449 13.12 -17.35 14.18
C THR A 449 12.12 -16.31 13.67
N LEU A 450 11.66 -16.46 12.42
CA LEU A 450 10.46 -15.76 11.95
C LEU A 450 9.25 -16.69 12.11
N GLY A 451 8.35 -16.33 13.01
CA GLY A 451 7.08 -17.02 13.24
C GLY A 451 6.26 -16.31 14.33
N MET A 452 4.93 -16.41 14.26
CA MET A 452 4.08 -16.05 15.40
C MET A 452 4.25 -17.14 16.45
N LYS A 453 4.66 -16.79 17.66
CA LYS A 453 4.52 -17.68 18.81
C LYS A 453 3.08 -17.60 19.31
N ASP A 454 2.49 -18.75 19.61
CA ASP A 454 1.48 -18.80 20.65
C ASP A 454 2.16 -18.39 21.95
N VAL A 455 1.71 -17.28 22.52
CA VAL A 455 2.19 -16.76 23.80
C VAL A 455 1.03 -16.95 24.77
N ASP A 456 1.21 -17.82 25.76
CA ASP A 456 0.28 -17.87 26.90
C ASP A 456 0.36 -16.53 27.66
N TYR A 457 -0.79 -15.90 27.89
CA TYR A 457 -0.89 -14.64 28.64
C TYR A 457 -2.07 -14.66 29.60
N GLU A 458 -1.93 -13.90 30.70
CA GLU A 458 -2.97 -13.63 31.68
C GLU A 458 -3.20 -12.11 31.74
N ILE A 459 -4.45 -11.68 31.95
CA ILE A 459 -4.78 -10.27 32.17
C ILE A 459 -5.07 -10.09 33.67
N VAL A 460 -4.20 -9.37 34.36
CA VAL A 460 -4.29 -9.13 35.81
C VAL A 460 -4.86 -7.74 36.07
N ASP A 461 -5.95 -7.68 36.84
CA ASP A 461 -6.61 -6.43 37.25
C ASP A 461 -6.10 -5.97 38.64
N ASN A 462 -6.06 -4.65 38.88
CA ASN A 462 -5.75 -4.04 40.20
C ASN A 462 -4.39 -4.41 40.84
N ILE A 463 -3.32 -4.44 40.04
CA ILE A 463 -1.93 -4.65 40.50
C ILE A 463 -1.57 -3.62 41.59
N ALA A 464 -1.05 -4.09 42.72
CA ALA A 464 -0.69 -3.24 43.86
C ALA A 464 0.60 -2.43 43.60
N PRO A 465 0.80 -1.24 44.20
CA PRO A 465 1.99 -0.41 43.95
C PRO A 465 3.34 -1.01 44.40
N ASP A 466 3.30 -2.09 45.18
CA ASP A 466 4.42 -2.88 45.68
C ASP A 466 4.59 -4.24 44.98
N ASP A 467 3.74 -4.54 43.99
CA ASP A 467 3.82 -5.75 43.18
C ASP A 467 5.01 -5.72 42.19
N ALA A 468 5.64 -6.87 41.94
CA ALA A 468 6.75 -6.99 41.02
C ALA A 468 6.39 -6.57 39.57
N ILE A 469 5.15 -6.81 39.14
CA ILE A 469 4.64 -6.41 37.82
C ILE A 469 4.58 -4.88 37.72
N TRP A 470 4.31 -4.17 38.83
CA TRP A 470 4.32 -2.71 38.87
C TRP A 470 5.73 -2.13 38.73
N GLU A 471 6.73 -2.74 39.37
CA GLU A 471 8.15 -2.37 39.15
C GLU A 471 8.61 -2.67 37.72
N GLU A 472 8.26 -3.84 37.17
CA GLU A 472 8.60 -4.22 35.79
C GLU A 472 7.91 -3.32 34.75
N TRP A 473 6.67 -2.90 35.01
CA TRP A 473 5.95 -1.92 34.19
C TRP A 473 6.62 -0.54 34.25
N LYS A 474 7.01 -0.06 35.43
CA LYS A 474 7.77 1.20 35.58
C LYS A 474 9.10 1.13 34.83
N GLN A 475 9.87 0.05 34.96
CA GLN A 475 11.12 -0.10 34.22
C GLN A 475 10.89 -0.11 32.70
N THR A 476 9.86 -0.84 32.22
CA THR A 476 9.49 -0.86 30.80
C THR A 476 9.08 0.53 30.28
N MET A 477 8.38 1.33 31.10
CA MET A 477 8.08 2.74 30.80
C MET A 477 9.36 3.59 30.67
N PHE A 478 10.35 3.39 31.54
CA PHE A 478 11.65 4.09 31.47
C PHE A 478 12.46 3.68 30.23
N ASP A 479 12.58 2.38 29.96
CA ASP A 479 13.39 1.83 28.86
C ASP A 479 12.88 2.22 27.48
N GLU A 480 11.55 2.25 27.29
CA GLU A 480 10.92 2.73 26.05
C GLU A 480 10.82 4.28 25.99
N GLY A 481 11.34 5.01 26.99
CA GLY A 481 11.45 6.47 27.00
C GLY A 481 10.18 7.25 27.41
N TRP A 482 9.20 6.60 28.06
CA TRP A 482 7.89 7.16 28.40
C TRP A 482 7.87 7.89 29.77
N CYS A 483 8.77 8.85 29.95
CA CYS A 483 8.92 9.63 31.18
C CYS A 483 7.98 10.85 31.24
N ASN A 484 6.66 10.65 31.39
CA ASN A 484 5.67 11.74 31.20
C ASN A 484 4.68 11.96 32.37
N GLY A 485 5.16 11.92 33.61
CA GLY A 485 4.33 11.97 34.83
C GLY A 485 3.19 12.99 34.84
N LEU A 486 1.96 12.48 34.97
CA LEU A 486 0.76 13.12 35.58
C LEU A 486 -0.36 12.08 35.61
N VAL A 487 -1.10 12.00 36.73
CA VAL A 487 -2.10 10.95 37.00
C VAL A 487 -3.43 11.25 36.30
N TYR A 488 -3.45 11.08 34.97
CA TYR A 488 -4.64 11.21 34.11
C TYR A 488 -4.71 10.14 33.00
N ILE A 489 -3.76 9.21 32.96
CA ILE A 489 -3.38 8.54 31.72
C ILE A 489 -3.46 7.02 31.87
N ALA A 490 -4.39 6.41 31.13
CA ALA A 490 -4.29 5.00 30.77
C ALA A 490 -3.11 4.84 29.80
N TYR A 491 -1.95 4.44 30.32
CA TYR A 491 -0.77 4.15 29.49
C TYR A 491 -0.92 2.78 28.86
N TYR A 492 -1.17 2.77 27.56
CA TYR A 492 -1.07 1.55 26.77
C TYR A 492 0.38 1.37 26.28
N ILE A 493 1.13 0.48 26.94
CA ILE A 493 2.44 0.01 26.48
C ILE A 493 2.37 -1.50 26.24
N LEU A 494 2.83 -1.89 25.05
CA LEU A 494 3.08 -3.28 24.69
C LEU A 494 4.54 -3.39 24.26
N ARG A 495 5.29 -4.31 24.88
CA ARG A 495 6.70 -4.56 24.54
C ARG A 495 6.82 -4.88 23.05
N LYS A 496 7.95 -4.48 22.45
CA LYS A 496 8.14 -4.48 21.00
C LYS A 496 7.90 -5.86 20.36
N GLU A 497 8.32 -6.91 21.05
CA GLU A 497 8.18 -8.33 20.69
C GLU A 497 6.74 -8.85 20.67
N TYR A 498 5.80 -8.19 21.37
CA TYR A 498 4.38 -8.59 21.40
C TYR A 498 3.50 -7.74 20.46
N ARG A 499 4.06 -6.70 19.81
CA ARG A 499 3.30 -5.82 18.91
C ARG A 499 2.85 -6.59 17.67
N GLY A 500 1.53 -6.75 17.52
CA GLY A 500 0.89 -7.46 16.42
C GLY A 500 0.14 -8.73 16.82
N LEU A 501 0.27 -9.20 18.07
CA LEU A 501 -0.33 -10.44 18.57
C LEU A 501 -1.73 -10.27 19.19
N GLU A 502 -2.48 -9.23 18.81
CA GLU A 502 -3.82 -8.86 19.33
C GLU A 502 -3.99 -8.63 20.86
N ILE A 503 -3.02 -9.00 21.70
CA ILE A 503 -3.00 -8.80 23.17
C ILE A 503 -3.48 -7.39 23.56
N GLY A 504 -3.09 -6.36 22.79
CA GLY A 504 -3.53 -5.00 23.01
C GLY A 504 -5.03 -4.76 22.92
N SER A 505 -5.70 -5.41 21.96
CA SER A 505 -7.16 -5.33 21.79
C SER A 505 -7.90 -5.97 22.98
N LEU A 506 -7.31 -7.02 23.57
CA LEU A 506 -7.88 -7.75 24.71
C LEU A 506 -7.72 -6.98 26.02
N ILE A 507 -6.53 -6.40 26.26
CA ILE A 507 -6.31 -5.47 27.39
C ILE A 507 -7.29 -4.29 27.31
N TRP A 508 -7.47 -3.70 26.12
CA TRP A 508 -8.47 -2.63 25.93
C TRP A 508 -9.89 -3.09 26.20
N LYS A 509 -10.30 -4.26 25.68
CA LYS A 509 -11.63 -4.84 25.95
C LYS A 509 -11.85 -4.98 27.46
N ARG A 510 -10.88 -5.54 28.18
CA ARG A 510 -10.96 -5.72 29.64
C ARG A 510 -11.03 -4.38 30.38
N ALA A 511 -10.23 -3.40 30.00
CA ALA A 511 -10.30 -2.06 30.57
C ALA A 511 -11.68 -1.41 30.37
N PHE A 512 -12.31 -1.58 29.20
CA PHE A 512 -13.67 -1.10 28.95
C PHE A 512 -14.75 -1.81 29.78
N GLU A 513 -14.55 -3.08 30.17
CA GLU A 513 -15.46 -3.79 31.09
C GLU A 513 -15.41 -3.23 32.52
N LEU A 514 -14.29 -2.60 32.91
CA LEU A 514 -14.04 -2.08 34.27
C LEU A 514 -14.35 -0.58 34.43
N ILE A 515 -14.34 0.19 33.33
CA ILE A 515 -14.66 1.62 33.35
C ILE A 515 -16.20 1.81 33.41
N PRO A 516 -16.77 2.45 34.44
CA PRO A 516 -18.21 2.67 34.50
C PRO A 516 -18.70 3.55 33.34
N SER A 517 -19.86 3.22 32.77
CA SER A 517 -20.41 3.90 31.58
C SER A 517 -20.75 5.38 31.75
N THR A 518 -20.65 5.91 32.98
CA THR A 518 -20.80 7.33 33.31
C THR A 518 -19.51 8.15 33.14
N TYR A 519 -18.38 7.51 32.81
CA TYR A 519 -17.07 8.17 32.70
C TYR A 519 -16.71 8.46 31.24
N THR A 520 -16.31 9.70 30.95
CA THR A 520 -15.75 10.09 29.65
C THR A 520 -14.30 9.65 29.55
N LEU A 521 -13.98 8.73 28.62
CA LEU A 521 -12.59 8.31 28.38
C LEU A 521 -11.85 9.31 27.48
N ALA A 522 -10.86 10.01 28.03
CA ALA A 522 -9.94 10.84 27.27
C ALA A 522 -8.71 10.03 26.82
N LEU A 523 -8.56 9.80 25.51
CA LEU A 523 -7.41 9.10 24.94
C LEU A 523 -6.32 10.08 24.48
N ARG A 524 -5.11 9.94 25.02
CA ARG A 524 -3.94 10.70 24.60
C ARG A 524 -2.98 9.80 23.81
N ALA A 525 -2.82 10.10 22.52
CA ALA A 525 -1.93 9.36 21.63
C ALA A 525 -0.83 10.26 21.04
N VAL A 526 0.26 9.64 20.58
CA VAL A 526 1.36 10.35 19.91
C VAL A 526 0.94 10.64 18.47
N ARG A 527 1.41 11.75 17.88
CA ARG A 527 0.93 12.34 16.61
C ARG A 527 0.68 11.34 15.47
N ASN A 528 1.47 10.28 15.35
CA ASN A 528 1.37 9.29 14.27
C ASN A 528 0.37 8.14 14.55
N SER A 529 -0.22 8.07 15.75
CA SER A 529 -1.20 7.04 16.13
C SER A 529 -2.57 7.60 16.55
N VAL A 530 -2.68 8.92 16.80
CA VAL A 530 -3.96 9.60 17.10
C VAL A 530 -4.99 9.31 16.01
N ASP A 531 -4.70 9.66 14.76
CA ASP A 531 -5.72 9.62 13.69
C ASP A 531 -6.09 8.18 13.31
N SER A 532 -5.13 7.25 13.38
CA SER A 532 -5.38 5.81 13.17
C SER A 532 -6.27 5.22 14.26
N MET A 533 -6.05 5.58 15.53
CA MET A 533 -6.89 5.11 16.63
C MET A 533 -8.26 5.80 16.64
N LEU A 534 -8.34 7.12 16.46
CA LEU A 534 -9.61 7.84 16.35
C LEU A 534 -10.48 7.28 15.22
N SER A 535 -9.90 6.96 14.07
CA SER A 535 -10.63 6.35 12.95
C SER A 535 -11.16 4.96 13.32
N ARG A 536 -10.35 4.12 13.98
CA ARG A 536 -10.77 2.79 14.47
C ARG A 536 -11.86 2.83 15.54
N TYR A 537 -11.85 3.84 16.42
CA TYR A 537 -12.86 3.98 17.47
C TYR A 537 -14.16 4.63 16.98
N LYS A 538 -14.08 5.65 16.10
CA LYS A 538 -15.26 6.21 15.42
C LYS A 538 -15.98 5.18 14.55
N ALA A 539 -15.23 4.27 13.90
CA ALA A 539 -15.80 3.15 13.16
C ALA A 539 -16.54 2.11 14.03
N LYS A 540 -16.47 2.22 15.36
CA LYS A 540 -17.18 1.38 16.34
C LYS A 540 -18.20 2.17 17.18
N ASP A 541 -18.68 3.30 16.67
CA ASP A 541 -19.68 4.18 17.30
C ASP A 541 -19.29 4.73 18.70
N PHE A 542 -17.99 4.74 19.06
CA PHE A 542 -17.56 5.34 20.33
C PHE A 542 -17.53 6.88 20.24
N PRO A 543 -18.07 7.60 21.25
CA PRO A 543 -17.99 9.06 21.32
C PRO A 543 -16.58 9.48 21.78
N VAL A 544 -15.65 9.61 20.82
CA VAL A 544 -14.26 9.99 21.11
C VAL A 544 -13.93 11.39 20.60
N GLU A 545 -13.58 12.29 21.51
CA GLU A 545 -12.94 13.57 21.21
C GLU A 545 -11.42 13.45 21.26
N GLY A 546 -10.74 13.86 20.19
CA GLY A 546 -9.29 13.88 20.12
C GLY A 546 -8.74 15.27 20.41
N GLN A 547 -7.92 15.41 21.44
CA GLN A 547 -7.14 16.63 21.69
C GLN A 547 -5.69 16.44 21.24
N HIS A 548 -5.24 17.23 20.27
CA HIS A 548 -3.84 17.23 19.84
C HIS A 548 -2.97 18.00 20.83
N VAL A 549 -2.13 17.30 21.58
CA VAL A 549 -1.14 17.95 22.45
C VAL A 549 0.20 18.07 21.72
N VAL A 550 0.62 19.30 21.45
CA VAL A 550 1.94 19.62 20.91
C VAL A 550 2.93 19.77 22.06
N THR A 551 4.00 18.98 22.06
CA THR A 551 5.12 19.13 23.00
C THR A 551 6.28 19.78 22.28
N LYS A 552 6.76 20.93 22.76
CA LYS A 552 8.03 21.53 22.34
C LYS A 552 9.10 21.34 23.41
N ARG A 553 10.35 21.09 23.01
CA ARG A 553 11.52 21.13 23.91
C ARG A 553 12.20 22.49 23.69
N ILE A 554 12.49 23.21 24.77
CA ILE A 554 13.10 24.54 24.75
C ILE A 554 14.20 24.54 25.83
N PRO A 555 15.43 25.03 25.55
CA PRO A 555 16.44 25.22 26.58
C PRO A 555 15.95 26.20 27.66
N VAL A 556 16.31 25.94 28.92
CA VAL A 556 15.84 26.76 30.05
C VAL A 556 16.36 28.20 29.97
N ALA A 557 17.55 28.43 29.39
CA ALA A 557 18.09 29.77 29.17
C ALA A 557 17.22 30.58 28.19
N ASP A 558 16.95 30.02 27.01
CA ASP A 558 16.07 30.61 25.98
C ASP A 558 14.68 30.92 26.55
N LEU A 559 14.14 30.01 27.38
CA LEU A 559 12.86 30.20 28.05
C LEU A 559 12.90 31.42 28.99
N ILE A 560 13.95 31.55 29.80
CA ILE A 560 14.15 32.71 30.69
C ILE A 560 14.30 34.01 29.89
N GLU A 561 15.02 34.01 28.77
CA GLU A 561 15.16 35.19 27.91
C GLU A 561 13.84 35.62 27.25
N ILE A 562 12.97 34.67 26.89
CA ILE A 562 11.63 34.95 26.36
C ILE A 562 10.72 35.56 27.45
N VAL A 563 10.75 35.03 28.68
CA VAL A 563 9.87 35.43 29.79
C VAL A 563 10.26 36.80 30.38
N LYS A 564 11.56 37.02 30.60
CA LYS A 564 12.09 38.10 31.47
C LYS A 564 11.60 39.51 31.14
N PRO A 565 11.48 39.95 29.86
CA PRO A 565 11.02 41.31 29.55
C PRO A 565 9.53 41.55 29.77
N ARG A 566 8.70 40.49 29.79
CA ARG A 566 7.22 40.60 29.83
C ARG A 566 6.63 40.48 31.23
N VAL A 567 7.26 39.69 32.11
CA VAL A 567 6.70 39.40 33.46
C VAL A 567 6.97 40.52 34.47
N GLN A 568 8.01 41.35 34.27
CA GLN A 568 8.46 42.32 35.28
C GLN A 568 7.59 43.58 35.44
N SER A 569 6.53 43.77 34.65
CA SER A 569 5.74 45.02 34.64
C SER A 569 4.22 44.88 34.88
N MET A 570 3.65 43.67 34.92
CA MET A 570 2.17 43.51 34.88
C MET A 570 1.54 42.57 35.92
N PHE A 571 2.31 41.67 36.55
CA PHE A 571 1.72 40.63 37.42
C PHE A 571 2.57 40.32 38.65
N ASN A 572 1.92 39.90 39.72
CA ASN A 572 2.57 39.31 40.88
C ASN A 572 2.61 37.78 40.72
N SER A 573 3.73 37.15 41.10
CA SER A 573 3.84 35.69 41.14
C SER A 573 4.26 35.20 42.52
N LYS A 574 3.76 34.03 42.90
CA LYS A 574 4.12 33.31 44.12
C LYS A 574 4.32 31.83 43.80
N LEU A 575 5.23 31.17 44.50
CA LEU A 575 5.28 29.71 44.45
C LEU A 575 4.03 29.13 45.15
N VAL A 576 3.56 27.96 44.72
CA VAL A 576 2.39 27.31 45.35
C VAL A 576 2.64 27.02 46.84
N SER A 577 3.89 26.73 47.22
CA SER A 577 4.32 26.58 48.62
C SER A 577 4.33 27.88 49.45
N GLU A 578 4.14 29.04 48.82
CA GLU A 578 4.08 30.37 49.44
C GLU A 578 2.65 30.94 49.49
N LEU A 579 1.68 30.21 48.93
CA LEU A 579 0.27 30.58 48.99
C LEU A 579 -0.28 30.29 50.39
N SER A 580 -1.01 31.25 50.95
CA SER A 580 -1.91 30.95 52.05
C SER A 580 -2.98 29.94 51.59
N MET A 581 -3.56 29.19 52.53
CA MET A 581 -4.62 28.21 52.19
C MET A 581 -5.76 28.84 51.37
N LYS A 582 -6.13 30.10 51.67
CA LYS A 582 -7.14 30.85 50.90
C LYS A 582 -6.72 31.11 49.44
N GLU A 583 -5.44 31.45 49.22
CA GLU A 583 -4.92 31.66 47.87
C GLU A 583 -4.75 30.34 47.11
N PHE A 584 -4.43 29.24 47.81
CA PHE A 584 -4.39 27.92 47.21
C PHE A 584 -5.78 27.44 46.76
N GLU A 585 -6.82 27.59 47.59
CA GLU A 585 -8.21 27.33 47.18
C GLU A 585 -8.63 28.22 45.99
N ALA A 586 -8.18 29.48 45.94
CA ALA A 586 -8.43 30.35 44.79
C ALA A 586 -7.74 29.84 43.51
N ALA A 587 -6.53 29.28 43.60
CA ALA A 587 -5.84 28.66 42.47
C ALA A 587 -6.52 27.36 42.00
N LEU A 588 -7.08 26.56 42.91
CA LEU A 588 -7.87 25.38 42.58
C LEU A 588 -9.20 25.77 41.91
N SER A 589 -9.92 26.74 42.47
CA SER A 589 -11.14 27.30 41.87
C SER A 589 -10.89 27.88 40.48
N TYR A 590 -9.75 28.56 40.30
CA TYR A 590 -9.31 29.09 39.01
C TYR A 590 -9.08 27.99 37.97
N ALA A 591 -8.38 26.91 38.35
CA ALA A 591 -8.18 25.77 37.46
C ALA A 591 -9.52 25.09 37.07
N ASN A 592 -10.48 25.06 37.99
CA ASN A 592 -11.82 24.54 37.73
C ASN A 592 -12.61 25.45 36.77
N GLU A 593 -12.52 26.77 36.93
CA GLU A 593 -13.11 27.78 36.03
C GLU A 593 -12.54 27.63 34.60
N VAL A 594 -11.21 27.58 34.46
CA VAL A 594 -10.54 27.46 33.16
C VAL A 594 -10.80 26.12 32.45
N THR A 595 -10.99 25.04 33.20
CA THR A 595 -11.15 23.68 32.61
C THR A 595 -12.59 23.18 32.55
N GLY A 596 -13.54 23.87 33.20
CA GLY A 596 -14.94 23.44 33.31
C GLY A 596 -15.15 22.15 34.12
N GLN A 597 -14.15 21.73 34.91
CA GLN A 597 -14.12 20.44 35.62
C GLN A 597 -13.49 20.63 37.01
N ASP A 598 -14.04 19.95 38.03
CA ASP A 598 -13.36 19.93 39.34
C ASP A 598 -12.11 19.04 39.29
N ARG A 599 -10.95 19.67 39.45
CA ARG A 599 -9.62 19.04 39.45
C ARG A 599 -8.92 19.20 40.79
N SER A 600 -9.61 19.69 41.81
CA SER A 600 -9.05 20.08 43.12
C SER A 600 -8.27 18.94 43.78
N HIS A 601 -8.85 17.74 43.81
CA HIS A 601 -8.20 16.56 44.41
C HIS A 601 -6.88 16.20 43.73
N LEU A 602 -6.83 16.23 42.38
CA LEU A 602 -5.61 15.92 41.66
C LEU A 602 -4.56 17.02 41.85
N LEU A 603 -4.96 18.29 41.75
CA LEU A 603 -4.00 19.40 41.88
C LEU A 603 -3.35 19.43 43.26
N ARG A 604 -4.08 19.10 44.33
CA ARG A 604 -3.50 18.82 45.66
C ARG A 604 -2.45 17.72 45.57
N ALA A 605 -2.86 16.52 45.13
CA ALA A 605 -1.97 15.36 45.01
C ALA A 605 -0.73 15.61 44.12
N VAL A 606 -0.80 16.54 43.15
CA VAL A 606 0.33 16.96 42.30
C VAL A 606 1.25 17.96 43.00
N PHE A 607 0.71 18.91 43.76
CA PHE A 607 1.52 19.88 44.50
C PHE A 607 2.08 19.32 45.82
N ASP A 608 1.50 18.24 46.33
CA ASP A 608 2.03 17.46 47.47
C ASP A 608 3.26 16.59 47.09
N MET A 609 3.64 16.51 45.81
CA MET A 609 4.82 15.75 45.36
C MET A 609 6.11 16.57 45.52
N ASP A 610 7.08 16.05 46.29
CA ASP A 610 8.37 16.72 46.60
C ASP A 610 9.14 17.27 45.37
N PHE A 611 9.01 16.61 44.22
CA PHE A 611 9.68 16.95 42.96
C PHE A 611 8.88 17.91 42.06
N VAL A 612 7.76 18.43 42.53
CA VAL A 612 6.92 19.41 41.82
C VAL A 612 7.12 20.80 42.42
N LYS A 613 7.19 21.82 41.56
CA LYS A 613 7.19 23.24 41.95
C LYS A 613 6.08 23.95 41.21
N GLY A 614 5.07 24.39 41.95
CA GLY A 614 3.98 25.21 41.42
C GLY A 614 4.28 26.70 41.49
N ALA A 615 3.70 27.46 40.58
CA ALA A 615 3.63 28.92 40.65
C ALA A 615 2.22 29.40 40.27
N ALA A 616 1.69 30.36 41.02
CA ALA A 616 0.44 31.04 40.72
C ALA A 616 0.72 32.51 40.34
N LEU A 617 -0.07 33.02 39.40
CA LEU A 617 0.02 34.38 38.88
C LEU A 617 -1.24 35.16 39.26
N THR A 618 -1.07 36.34 39.84
CA THR A 618 -2.18 37.24 40.17
C THR A 618 -1.97 38.63 39.56
N ASP A 619 -3.07 39.29 39.22
CA ASP A 619 -3.06 40.70 38.82
C ASP A 619 -2.96 41.65 40.04
N GLU A 620 -2.99 42.96 39.78
CA GLU A 620 -3.00 44.00 40.80
C GLU A 620 -4.21 43.93 41.77
N THR A 621 -5.30 43.27 41.37
CA THR A 621 -6.49 43.05 42.21
C THR A 621 -6.41 41.78 43.05
N SER A 622 -5.28 41.05 42.97
CA SER A 622 -5.08 39.71 43.52
C SER A 622 -5.99 38.63 42.92
N LYS A 623 -6.61 38.86 41.75
CA LYS A 623 -7.34 37.81 41.02
C LYS A 623 -6.32 36.86 40.38
N MET A 624 -6.56 35.55 40.48
CA MET A 624 -5.78 34.54 39.74
C MET A 624 -5.93 34.74 38.23
N ARG A 625 -4.79 34.75 37.53
CA ARG A 625 -4.65 34.90 36.08
C ARG A 625 -3.83 33.77 35.43
N GLY A 626 -3.22 32.92 36.25
CA GLY A 626 -2.51 31.75 35.78
C GLY A 626 -2.07 30.81 36.90
N LEU A 627 -1.94 29.54 36.56
CA LEU A 627 -1.41 28.49 37.44
C LEU A 627 -0.54 27.55 36.62
N ALA A 628 0.71 27.35 37.04
CA ALA A 628 1.68 26.48 36.39
C ALA A 628 2.30 25.50 37.40
N ALA A 629 2.65 24.30 36.94
CA ALA A 629 3.47 23.37 37.71
C ALA A 629 4.68 22.89 36.87
N ILE A 630 5.85 22.82 37.49
CA ILE A 630 7.07 22.26 36.90
C ILE A 630 7.39 20.94 37.59
N THR A 631 7.60 19.89 36.80
CA THR A 631 8.00 18.55 37.27
C THR A 631 9.31 18.14 36.58
N THR A 632 10.18 17.39 37.24
CA THR A 632 11.28 16.69 36.56
C THR A 632 10.72 15.56 35.69
N ALA A 633 11.31 15.33 34.51
CA ALA A 633 10.78 14.38 33.51
C ALA A 633 11.88 13.53 32.88
N GLY A 634 12.30 12.46 33.55
CA GLY A 634 13.35 11.53 33.07
C GLY A 634 14.12 10.89 34.22
N PRO A 635 15.09 10.00 33.91
CA PRO A 635 16.08 9.56 34.90
C PRO A 635 16.84 10.78 35.46
N ARG A 636 17.21 10.74 36.75
CA ARG A 636 17.73 11.88 37.54
C ARG A 636 18.95 12.59 36.94
N GLU A 637 19.65 11.95 36.00
CA GLU A 637 20.84 12.47 35.32
C GLU A 637 20.50 13.40 34.14
N GLY A 638 19.29 13.29 33.57
CA GLY A 638 18.80 14.17 32.52
C GLY A 638 18.04 15.37 33.08
N ARG A 639 18.59 16.58 32.93
CA ARG A 639 17.98 17.87 33.38
C ARG A 639 16.77 18.31 32.54
N LEU A 640 15.80 17.44 32.32
CA LEU A 640 14.56 17.75 31.59
C LEU A 640 13.45 18.12 32.58
N TYR A 641 12.85 19.28 32.35
CA TYR A 641 11.71 19.79 33.12
C TYR A 641 10.47 19.87 32.23
N LYS A 642 9.32 19.50 32.78
CA LYS A 642 8.00 19.54 32.13
C LYS A 642 7.16 20.59 32.84
N ILE A 643 6.60 21.54 32.09
CA ILE A 643 5.63 22.52 32.60
C ILE A 643 4.24 21.97 32.32
N SER A 644 3.55 21.45 33.33
CA SER A 644 2.19 20.89 33.22
C SER A 644 1.57 20.64 34.61
N PRO A 645 0.32 21.08 34.86
CA PRO A 645 -0.52 21.89 33.99
C PRO A 645 0.02 23.32 33.80
N LEU A 646 -0.54 24.02 32.82
CA LEU A 646 -0.44 25.46 32.62
C LEU A 646 -1.84 25.96 32.28
N TYR A 647 -2.40 26.80 33.14
CA TYR A 647 -3.68 27.48 32.96
C TYR A 647 -3.42 28.99 32.95
N ALA A 648 -4.08 29.73 32.07
CA ALA A 648 -3.92 31.17 31.90
C ALA A 648 -5.15 31.79 31.21
N ASP A 649 -5.47 33.05 31.49
CA ASP A 649 -6.68 33.74 30.98
C ASP A 649 -6.64 34.08 29.48
N GLY A 650 -5.45 34.16 28.89
CA GLY A 650 -5.27 34.62 27.51
C GLY A 650 -3.91 34.26 26.92
N LEU A 651 -3.70 34.68 25.67
CA LEU A 651 -2.50 34.30 24.93
C LEU A 651 -1.26 35.04 25.41
N ASP A 652 -1.34 36.28 25.92
CA ASP A 652 -0.18 36.99 26.47
C ASP A 652 0.19 36.45 27.87
N GLU A 653 -0.80 36.00 28.64
CA GLU A 653 -0.64 35.29 29.91
C GLU A 653 -0.02 33.90 29.71
N ALA A 654 -0.35 33.21 28.61
CA ALA A 654 0.26 31.94 28.22
C ALA A 654 1.62 32.08 27.49
N LEU A 655 1.77 33.10 26.64
CA LEU A 655 2.95 33.41 25.81
C LEU A 655 3.86 34.48 26.43
N SER A 656 3.91 34.53 27.76
CA SER A 656 5.22 34.65 28.42
C SER A 656 6.17 33.50 27.98
N ASN A 657 5.65 32.40 27.42
CA ASN A 657 6.41 31.29 26.83
C ASN A 657 5.90 30.82 25.45
N MET A 658 6.46 31.38 24.37
CA MET A 658 6.81 30.73 23.06
C MET A 658 6.78 31.75 21.93
N ARG A 659 7.82 31.80 21.09
CA ARG A 659 7.92 32.72 19.94
C ARG A 659 6.91 32.37 18.84
N ASP A 660 6.24 33.40 18.33
CA ASP A 660 6.03 33.55 16.90
C ASP A 660 7.38 33.82 16.23
N VAL A 661 7.71 33.07 15.17
CA VAL A 661 8.82 33.43 14.30
C VAL A 661 8.30 34.51 13.37
N GLU A 662 8.67 35.78 13.59
CA GLU A 662 8.38 36.82 12.61
C GLU A 662 9.14 36.56 11.31
N TYR A 663 8.38 36.33 10.24
CA TYR A 663 8.90 36.16 8.90
C TYR A 663 8.29 37.19 7.93
N GLU A 664 8.97 37.37 6.80
CA GLU A 664 8.46 38.08 5.64
C GLU A 664 8.49 37.16 4.42
N ILE A 665 7.65 37.47 3.42
CA ILE A 665 7.57 36.70 2.18
C ILE A 665 8.10 37.56 1.03
N LEU A 666 9.19 37.11 0.44
CA LEU A 666 9.87 37.73 -0.69
C LEU A 666 9.44 37.03 -1.99
N ASN A 667 9.22 37.80 -3.05
CA ASN A 667 8.85 37.28 -4.37
C ASN A 667 10.03 37.49 -5.32
N ASN A 668 10.40 36.47 -6.10
CA ASN A 668 11.44 36.50 -7.12
C ASN A 668 12.79 37.05 -6.61
N ILE A 669 13.34 36.45 -5.56
CA ILE A 669 14.67 36.80 -5.06
C ILE A 669 15.72 36.61 -6.17
N SER A 670 16.73 37.47 -6.18
CA SER A 670 17.81 37.44 -7.18
C SER A 670 18.60 36.12 -7.11
N PRO A 671 19.08 35.57 -8.24
CA PRO A 671 20.04 34.46 -8.26
C PRO A 671 21.31 34.67 -7.43
N ASN A 672 21.67 35.95 -7.18
CA ASN A 672 22.82 36.37 -6.41
C ASN A 672 22.48 36.68 -4.93
N ASP A 673 21.23 36.50 -4.50
CA ASP A 673 20.81 36.70 -3.12
C ASP A 673 21.38 35.58 -2.22
N PRO A 674 21.95 35.88 -1.03
CA PRO A 674 22.46 34.86 -0.11
C PRO A 674 21.46 33.75 0.25
N LEU A 675 20.16 34.06 0.30
CA LEU A 675 19.08 33.09 0.53
C LEU A 675 19.06 31.97 -0.52
N TRP A 676 19.54 32.24 -1.75
CA TRP A 676 19.61 31.25 -2.82
C TRP A 676 20.66 30.17 -2.53
N ILE A 677 21.74 30.55 -1.83
CA ILE A 677 22.78 29.61 -1.36
C ILE A 677 22.22 28.76 -0.21
N GLU A 678 21.52 29.39 0.75
CA GLU A 678 20.86 28.67 1.85
C GLU A 678 19.78 27.69 1.36
N TRP A 679 18.96 28.09 0.37
CA TRP A 679 17.97 27.22 -0.27
C TRP A 679 18.61 26.00 -0.96
N LYS A 680 19.72 26.20 -1.70
CA LYS A 680 20.49 25.09 -2.29
C LYS A 680 21.08 24.15 -1.22
N GLY A 681 21.49 24.70 -0.07
CA GLY A 681 21.89 23.94 1.10
C GLY A 681 20.75 23.06 1.61
N ALA A 682 19.60 23.65 1.93
CA ALA A 682 18.43 22.95 2.46
C ALA A 682 17.93 21.81 1.55
N ILE A 683 17.95 22.01 0.22
CA ILE A 683 17.60 20.96 -0.76
C ILE A 683 18.55 19.76 -0.69
N ARG A 684 19.86 20.02 -0.53
CA ARG A 684 20.89 18.98 -0.43
C ARG A 684 20.80 18.24 0.90
N GLU A 685 20.59 18.97 2.01
CA GLU A 685 20.41 18.41 3.35
C GLU A 685 19.17 17.50 3.46
N GLU A 686 18.04 17.89 2.85
CA GLU A 686 16.81 17.08 2.84
C GLU A 686 16.83 15.95 1.78
N GLY A 687 17.94 15.77 1.06
CA GLY A 687 18.12 14.64 0.13
C GLY A 687 17.29 14.70 -1.16
N TRP A 688 16.84 15.88 -1.60
CA TRP A 688 15.99 16.06 -2.80
C TRP A 688 16.73 15.86 -4.14
N VAL A 689 17.92 15.25 -4.12
CA VAL A 689 18.87 15.07 -5.24
C VAL A 689 18.23 14.41 -6.48
N ASN A 690 17.26 13.51 -6.29
CA ASN A 690 16.56 12.84 -7.40
C ASN A 690 15.65 13.78 -8.21
N GLY A 691 15.21 14.90 -7.62
CA GLY A 691 14.40 15.94 -8.27
C GLY A 691 15.18 17.22 -8.59
N ALA A 692 16.20 17.54 -7.79
CA ALA A 692 17.04 18.73 -7.86
C ALA A 692 18.47 18.38 -8.34
N ASP A 693 18.60 17.98 -9.61
CA ASP A 693 19.92 17.82 -10.22
C ASP A 693 20.62 19.17 -10.40
N ASP A 694 21.94 19.15 -10.60
CA ASP A 694 22.70 20.40 -10.74
C ASP A 694 22.34 21.17 -12.02
N SER A 695 21.73 20.54 -13.03
CA SER A 695 21.15 21.23 -14.19
C SER A 695 19.90 22.02 -13.82
N ALA A 696 18.93 21.44 -13.10
CA ALA A 696 17.78 22.18 -12.58
C ALA A 696 18.24 23.34 -11.67
N LEU A 697 19.19 23.10 -10.75
CA LEU A 697 19.73 24.14 -9.86
C LEU A 697 20.52 25.26 -10.58
N GLN A 698 20.92 25.06 -11.84
CA GLN A 698 21.53 26.06 -12.72
C GLN A 698 20.52 26.76 -13.63
N LEU A 699 19.43 26.09 -14.03
CA LEU A 699 18.40 26.65 -14.92
C LEU A 699 17.28 27.40 -14.19
N LEU A 700 16.92 26.99 -12.97
CA LEU A 700 15.90 27.64 -12.13
C LEU A 700 16.14 29.14 -11.86
N PRO A 701 17.38 29.65 -11.64
CA PRO A 701 17.60 31.09 -11.48
C PRO A 701 17.39 31.89 -12.77
N ILE A 702 17.34 31.23 -13.93
CA ILE A 702 17.18 31.84 -15.26
C ILE A 702 15.72 31.76 -15.75
N LEU A 703 15.03 30.66 -15.43
CA LEU A 703 13.70 30.32 -15.94
C LEU A 703 12.59 30.32 -14.88
N GLY A 704 12.95 30.32 -13.60
CA GLY A 704 12.05 30.13 -12.48
C GLY A 704 11.67 31.43 -11.77
N LYS A 705 10.38 31.57 -11.47
CA LYS A 705 9.89 32.46 -10.42
C LYS A 705 9.96 31.75 -9.07
N ASN A 706 10.01 32.52 -7.99
CA ASN A 706 10.07 31.97 -6.64
C ASN A 706 9.29 32.80 -5.62
N VAL A 707 8.89 32.14 -4.54
CA VAL A 707 8.42 32.78 -3.31
C VAL A 707 9.23 32.19 -2.16
N THR A 708 9.84 33.06 -1.35
CA THR A 708 10.77 32.69 -0.28
C THR A 708 10.36 33.34 1.03
N ALA A 709 10.25 32.55 2.10
CA ALA A 709 10.09 33.06 3.46
C ALA A 709 11.46 33.27 4.12
N ARG A 710 11.65 34.48 4.66
CA ARG A 710 12.85 34.90 5.39
C ARG A 710 12.49 35.29 6.83
N SER A 711 13.33 34.93 7.79
CA SER A 711 13.25 35.42 9.17
C SER A 711 13.56 36.91 9.23
N LYS A 712 12.67 37.71 9.83
CA LYS A 712 12.93 39.15 10.03
C LYS A 712 14.03 39.41 11.08
N ALA A 713 14.27 38.46 11.99
CA ALA A 713 15.16 38.64 13.12
C ALA A 713 16.65 38.49 12.75
N ASP A 714 16.97 37.58 11.84
CA ASP A 714 18.34 37.23 11.46
C ASP A 714 18.56 37.08 9.94
N GLY A 715 17.54 37.34 9.12
CA GLY A 715 17.63 37.32 7.66
C GLY A 715 17.76 35.91 7.05
N ARG A 716 17.63 34.84 7.83
CA ARG A 716 17.85 33.47 7.34
C ARG A 716 16.69 32.90 6.51
N PHE A 717 17.02 31.96 5.63
CA PHE A 717 16.08 31.18 4.86
C PHE A 717 15.22 30.27 5.75
N LEU A 718 13.89 30.33 5.60
CA LEU A 718 12.94 29.47 6.32
C LEU A 718 12.29 28.41 5.42
N GLY A 719 11.96 28.80 4.18
CA GLY A 719 11.34 27.94 3.18
C GLY A 719 11.09 28.68 1.87
N ALA A 720 10.89 27.93 0.78
CA ALA A 720 10.53 28.48 -0.52
C ALA A 720 9.67 27.53 -1.35
N VAL A 721 9.11 28.07 -2.41
CA VAL A 721 8.51 27.35 -3.54
C VAL A 721 8.94 28.03 -4.84
N GLN A 722 9.13 27.24 -5.89
CA GLN A 722 9.57 27.74 -7.20
C GLN A 722 8.67 27.23 -8.30
N TRP A 723 8.58 27.96 -9.40
CA TRP A 723 7.89 27.47 -10.59
C TRP A 723 8.45 28.06 -11.87
N SER A 724 8.35 27.30 -12.96
CA SER A 724 8.65 27.79 -14.32
C SER A 724 7.36 27.93 -15.11
N GLU A 725 7.23 29.00 -15.87
CA GLU A 725 6.09 29.29 -16.73
C GLU A 725 6.41 28.97 -18.19
N ASN A 726 5.54 28.22 -18.87
CA ASN A 726 5.71 27.83 -20.26
C ASN A 726 4.37 27.42 -20.89
N ASP A 727 3.96 28.06 -22.01
CA ASP A 727 2.71 27.78 -22.74
C ASP A 727 1.46 27.56 -21.85
N GLY A 728 1.16 28.53 -20.98
CA GLY A 728 0.01 28.41 -20.07
C GLY A 728 0.12 27.25 -19.07
N LEU A 729 1.32 26.75 -18.80
CA LEU A 729 1.63 25.83 -17.69
C LEU A 729 2.56 26.51 -16.69
N ALA A 730 2.18 26.53 -15.41
CA ALA A 730 3.07 26.83 -14.31
C ALA A 730 3.50 25.51 -13.64
N CYS A 731 4.75 25.09 -13.86
CA CYS A 731 5.30 23.87 -13.25
C CYS A 731 5.91 24.20 -11.88
N MET A 732 5.17 23.93 -10.81
CA MET A 732 5.59 24.17 -9.42
C MET A 732 6.47 23.03 -8.90
N ALA A 733 7.58 23.39 -8.26
CA ALA A 733 8.61 22.49 -7.74
C ALA A 733 9.29 23.08 -6.49
N PHE A 734 10.12 22.26 -5.84
CA PHE A 734 10.99 22.67 -4.73
C PHE A 734 10.27 23.39 -3.57
N TYR A 735 9.03 22.98 -3.29
CA TYR A 735 8.29 23.38 -2.09
C TYR A 735 8.98 22.76 -0.86
N ILE A 736 9.70 23.60 -0.12
CA ILE A 736 10.55 23.21 1.01
C ILE A 736 10.38 24.19 2.16
N VAL A 737 10.30 23.66 3.38
CA VAL A 737 10.44 24.40 4.63
C VAL A 737 11.45 23.63 5.48
N ARG A 738 12.46 24.30 6.04
CA ARG A 738 13.48 23.63 6.87
C ARG A 738 12.82 22.92 8.06
N ALA A 739 13.34 21.77 8.45
CA ALA A 739 12.69 20.85 9.41
C ALA A 739 12.22 21.54 10.71
N GLU A 740 13.04 22.44 11.25
CA GLU A 740 12.82 23.21 12.48
C GLU A 740 11.70 24.26 12.39
N TYR A 741 11.29 24.68 11.18
CA TYR A 741 10.23 25.66 10.94
C TYR A 741 8.91 25.02 10.44
N ARG A 742 8.87 23.69 10.32
CA ARG A 742 7.66 22.96 9.88
C ARG A 742 6.54 23.07 10.92
N GLY A 743 5.31 23.23 10.43
CA GLY A 743 4.11 23.38 11.27
C GLY A 743 3.85 24.80 11.79
N LEU A 744 4.69 25.79 11.44
CA LEU A 744 4.50 27.21 11.79
C LEU A 744 3.67 28.00 10.76
N GLY A 745 2.88 27.33 9.90
CA GLY A 745 2.10 27.96 8.83
C GLY A 745 2.90 28.51 7.63
N ILE A 746 4.22 28.71 7.76
CA ILE A 746 5.11 29.27 6.73
C ILE A 746 4.92 28.60 5.36
N GLY A 747 4.84 27.28 5.31
CA GLY A 747 4.62 26.52 4.07
C GLY A 747 3.31 26.89 3.36
N SER A 748 2.20 26.96 4.09
CA SER A 748 0.91 27.40 3.54
C SER A 748 0.96 28.85 3.04
N ALA A 749 1.71 29.71 3.72
CA ALA A 749 1.86 31.12 3.36
C ALA A 749 2.65 31.31 2.06
N ILE A 750 3.81 30.66 1.91
CA ILE A 750 4.59 30.71 0.65
C ILE A 750 3.86 30.03 -0.51
N TRP A 751 3.13 28.94 -0.25
CA TRP A 751 2.34 28.25 -1.27
C TRP A 751 1.19 29.13 -1.78
N LYS A 752 0.37 29.67 -0.88
CA LYS A 752 -0.70 30.61 -1.23
C LYS A 752 -0.15 31.80 -2.02
N ARG A 753 0.96 32.38 -1.59
CA ARG A 753 1.57 33.52 -2.26
C ARG A 753 2.10 33.18 -3.65
N ALA A 754 2.57 31.96 -3.90
CA ALA A 754 2.93 31.53 -5.24
C ALA A 754 1.71 31.37 -6.15
N LEU A 755 0.60 30.83 -5.64
CA LEU A 755 -0.67 30.75 -6.38
C LEU A 755 -1.22 32.15 -6.76
N GLU A 756 -1.00 33.17 -5.93
CA GLU A 756 -1.34 34.57 -6.24
C GLU A 756 -0.46 35.20 -7.34
N LEU A 757 0.69 34.59 -7.68
CA LEU A 757 1.66 35.10 -8.66
C LEU A 757 1.73 34.29 -9.95
N VAL A 758 1.19 33.07 -9.96
CA VAL A 758 0.88 32.30 -11.16
C VAL A 758 -0.32 32.97 -11.85
N PRO A 759 -0.25 33.31 -13.15
CA PRO A 759 -1.40 33.88 -13.85
C PRO A 759 -2.58 32.91 -13.86
N SER A 760 -3.81 33.41 -13.66
CA SER A 760 -4.99 32.57 -13.41
C SER A 760 -5.41 31.71 -14.61
N GLU A 761 -4.95 32.04 -15.80
CA GLU A 761 -5.13 31.27 -17.03
C GLU A 761 -4.12 30.12 -17.18
N TYR A 762 -3.14 29.97 -16.28
CA TYR A 762 -2.14 28.92 -16.34
C TYR A 762 -2.60 27.65 -15.60
N THR A 763 -2.49 26.51 -16.27
CA THR A 763 -2.62 25.19 -15.64
C THR A 763 -1.44 24.96 -14.70
N ILE A 764 -1.70 24.55 -13.46
CA ILE A 764 -0.65 24.22 -12.51
C ILE A 764 -0.25 22.74 -12.67
N GLY A 765 1.03 22.48 -12.92
CA GLY A 765 1.62 21.16 -12.90
C GLY A 765 2.62 21.03 -11.76
N LEU A 766 2.76 19.85 -11.15
CA LEU A 766 3.72 19.62 -10.07
C LEU A 766 4.12 18.14 -10.00
N ARG A 767 5.24 17.85 -9.32
CA ARG A 767 5.68 16.48 -9.03
C ARG A 767 5.68 16.26 -7.52
N SER A 768 4.93 15.26 -7.06
CA SER A 768 4.75 14.96 -5.64
C SER A 768 5.70 13.88 -5.13
N VAL A 769 6.27 14.09 -3.95
CA VAL A 769 6.83 13.01 -3.11
C VAL A 769 5.72 12.14 -2.51
N ALA A 770 6.02 10.88 -2.18
CA ALA A 770 5.02 9.85 -1.87
C ALA A 770 4.08 10.18 -0.69
N ASN A 771 4.54 10.94 0.30
CA ASN A 771 3.73 11.42 1.44
C ASN A 771 2.84 12.62 1.12
N MET A 772 2.99 13.24 -0.05
CA MET A 772 2.13 14.32 -0.56
C MET A 772 1.21 13.84 -1.70
N VAL A 773 1.33 12.57 -2.12
CA VAL A 773 0.70 12.04 -3.35
C VAL A 773 -0.83 11.99 -3.29
N GLU A 774 -1.44 11.75 -2.13
CA GLU A 774 -2.91 11.81 -1.97
C GLU A 774 -3.49 13.19 -2.28
N HIS A 775 -2.66 14.24 -2.22
CA HIS A 775 -3.09 15.61 -2.53
C HIS A 775 -3.23 15.87 -4.04
N TYR A 776 -2.75 14.98 -4.94
CA TYR A 776 -2.36 15.37 -6.30
C TYR A 776 -2.59 14.38 -7.47
N LYS A 777 -3.35 13.28 -7.34
CA LYS A 777 -3.34 12.19 -8.35
C LYS A 777 -4.52 12.11 -9.35
N SER A 778 -4.18 12.28 -10.64
CA SER A 778 -4.67 11.55 -11.85
C SER A 778 -3.85 12.03 -13.09
N THR A 779 -3.78 11.42 -14.28
CA THR A 779 -4.19 10.10 -14.84
C THR A 779 -2.95 9.35 -15.42
N THR A 780 -3.07 8.60 -16.54
CA THR A 780 -2.02 7.76 -17.20
C THR A 780 -2.31 7.48 -18.68
N THR A 781 -1.29 7.25 -19.53
CA THR A 781 -1.40 6.59 -20.87
C THR A 781 -0.13 5.77 -21.24
N PRO A 782 -0.23 4.72 -22.10
CA PRO A 782 0.88 3.82 -22.51
C PRO A 782 1.28 3.93 -24.01
N VAL A 783 2.31 3.17 -24.47
CA VAL A 783 2.90 3.19 -25.83
C VAL A 783 3.43 1.78 -26.26
N GLU A 784 3.65 1.51 -27.56
CA GLU A 784 3.78 0.17 -28.21
C GLU A 784 4.90 0.07 -29.28
N GLY A 785 5.59 -1.09 -29.40
CA GLY A 785 6.13 -1.62 -30.69
C GLY A 785 7.57 -1.31 -31.18
N GLN A 786 8.34 -2.35 -31.52
CA GLN A 786 9.73 -2.28 -32.01
C GLN A 786 9.86 -2.09 -33.54
N ARG A 787 10.89 -1.35 -34.00
CA ARG A 787 11.33 -1.21 -35.41
C ARG A 787 12.86 -1.04 -35.49
N ASP A 788 13.45 -1.20 -36.67
CA ASP A 788 14.86 -0.87 -36.93
C ASP A 788 15.11 0.64 -36.85
N LEU A 789 16.14 1.04 -36.09
CA LEU A 789 16.45 2.45 -35.80
C LEU A 789 17.97 2.72 -35.90
N THR A 790 18.31 3.96 -36.22
CA THR A 790 19.69 4.49 -36.15
C THR A 790 19.77 5.60 -35.09
N THR A 791 20.91 5.76 -34.41
CA THR A 791 21.05 6.75 -33.32
C THR A 791 22.15 7.78 -33.59
N LYS A 792 21.89 9.05 -33.25
CA LYS A 792 22.90 10.12 -33.19
C LYS A 792 22.92 10.78 -31.81
N PHE A 793 24.07 11.28 -31.37
CA PHE A 793 24.12 12.19 -30.22
C PHE A 793 23.60 13.58 -30.60
N VAL A 794 22.97 14.28 -29.66
CA VAL A 794 22.35 15.60 -29.88
C VAL A 794 23.36 16.65 -30.34
N ASN A 795 24.61 16.58 -29.88
CA ASN A 795 25.69 17.46 -30.33
C ASN A 795 26.27 17.10 -31.72
N HIS A 796 25.75 16.06 -32.38
CA HIS A 796 26.11 15.64 -33.74
C HIS A 796 24.94 15.81 -34.73
N LEU A 797 23.83 16.43 -34.31
CA LEU A 797 22.71 16.77 -35.19
C LEU A 797 23.06 17.97 -36.07
N SER A 798 22.51 18.01 -37.28
CA SER A 798 22.42 19.27 -38.03
C SER A 798 21.46 20.25 -37.34
N ALA A 799 21.48 21.53 -37.75
CA ALA A 799 20.51 22.51 -37.27
C ALA A 799 19.06 22.06 -37.54
N ASP A 800 18.79 21.55 -38.75
CA ASP A 800 17.46 21.05 -39.15
C ASP A 800 17.04 19.80 -38.36
N GLU A 801 17.97 18.90 -38.04
CA GLU A 801 17.71 17.72 -37.20
C GLU A 801 17.46 18.10 -35.74
N PHE A 802 18.16 19.13 -35.24
CA PHE A 802 17.95 19.63 -33.89
C PHE A 802 16.58 20.33 -33.77
N GLU A 803 16.20 21.20 -34.71
CA GLU A 803 14.86 21.80 -34.75
C GLU A 803 13.76 20.74 -34.92
N SER A 804 14.02 19.69 -35.72
CA SER A 804 13.11 18.54 -35.82
C SER A 804 12.93 17.81 -34.48
N MET A 805 13.98 17.69 -33.67
CA MET A 805 13.90 17.12 -32.31
C MET A 805 13.08 18.00 -31.36
N LEU A 806 13.20 19.33 -31.46
CA LEU A 806 12.39 20.26 -30.68
C LEU A 806 10.90 20.17 -31.08
N SER A 807 10.62 20.11 -32.38
CA SER A 807 9.27 19.88 -32.92
C SER A 807 8.66 18.57 -32.43
N TYR A 808 9.42 17.46 -32.51
CA TYR A 808 9.01 16.15 -31.98
C TYR A 808 8.73 16.20 -30.47
N SER A 809 9.53 16.91 -29.68
CA SER A 809 9.22 17.11 -28.24
C SER A 809 7.93 17.89 -28.02
N LYS A 810 7.57 18.81 -28.90
CA LYS A 810 6.33 19.59 -28.82
C LYS A 810 5.12 18.72 -29.13
N GLU A 811 5.23 17.88 -30.15
CA GLU A 811 4.22 16.88 -30.52
C GLU A 811 3.96 15.89 -29.37
N VAL A 812 4.99 15.16 -28.91
CA VAL A 812 4.84 14.12 -27.88
C VAL A 812 4.43 14.67 -26.52
N SER A 813 4.89 15.87 -26.14
CA SER A 813 4.57 16.45 -24.81
C SER A 813 3.37 17.41 -24.81
N GLY A 814 2.82 17.72 -25.98
CA GLY A 814 1.73 18.68 -26.18
C GLY A 814 2.05 20.13 -25.81
N LYS A 815 3.33 20.49 -25.59
CA LYS A 815 3.77 21.81 -25.11
C LYS A 815 5.12 22.20 -25.72
N ASP A 816 5.32 23.46 -26.07
CA ASP A 816 6.58 23.92 -26.64
C ASP A 816 7.68 23.96 -25.58
N ARG A 817 8.58 22.97 -25.60
CA ARG A 817 9.72 22.90 -24.66
C ARG A 817 11.04 23.34 -25.31
N SER A 818 10.99 23.98 -26.48
CA SER A 818 12.16 24.26 -27.32
C SER A 818 13.26 25.01 -26.56
N ARG A 819 12.89 26.12 -25.89
CA ARG A 819 13.83 26.93 -25.09
C ARG A 819 14.43 26.16 -23.91
N LEU A 820 13.64 25.31 -23.25
CA LEU A 820 14.12 24.50 -22.12
C LEU A 820 15.11 23.42 -22.60
N LEU A 821 14.81 22.75 -23.72
CA LEU A 821 15.68 21.73 -24.29
C LEU A 821 16.98 22.31 -24.85
N GLN A 822 16.92 23.45 -25.54
CA GLN A 822 18.09 24.22 -25.96
C GLN A 822 19.02 24.51 -24.78
N LEU A 823 18.48 25.05 -23.68
CA LEU A 823 19.26 25.32 -22.48
C LEU A 823 19.80 24.04 -21.82
N HIS A 824 18.99 22.98 -21.75
CA HIS A 824 19.36 21.69 -21.14
C HIS A 824 20.50 20.98 -21.87
N PHE A 825 20.48 20.98 -23.21
CA PHE A 825 21.52 20.37 -24.05
C PHE A 825 22.78 21.23 -24.21
N ASN A 826 22.71 22.53 -23.89
CA ASN A 826 23.88 23.40 -23.80
C ASN A 826 24.68 23.26 -22.49
N LEU A 827 24.24 22.42 -21.54
CA LEU A 827 24.97 22.17 -20.30
C LEU A 827 26.06 21.12 -20.52
N ASP A 828 27.30 21.41 -20.09
CA ASP A 828 28.44 20.48 -20.16
C ASP A 828 28.18 19.12 -19.47
N CYS A 829 27.31 19.10 -18.47
CA CYS A 829 26.92 17.92 -17.71
C CYS A 829 25.84 17.05 -18.40
N THR A 830 25.24 17.52 -19.50
CA THR A 830 24.18 16.83 -20.24
C THR A 830 24.74 16.18 -21.51
N LYS A 831 24.27 14.97 -21.83
CA LYS A 831 24.39 14.34 -23.15
C LYS A 831 23.02 13.89 -23.63
N GLY A 832 22.78 13.93 -24.93
CA GLY A 832 21.51 13.52 -25.54
C GLY A 832 21.73 12.54 -26.68
N ALA A 833 20.78 11.64 -26.90
CA ALA A 833 20.75 10.71 -28.02
C ALA A 833 19.36 10.71 -28.66
N VAL A 834 19.31 10.71 -29.99
CA VAL A 834 18.10 10.73 -30.82
C VAL A 834 18.08 9.49 -31.71
N ALA A 835 16.94 8.82 -31.80
CA ALA A 835 16.70 7.69 -32.68
C ALA A 835 15.91 8.14 -33.92
N PHE A 836 16.37 7.68 -35.09
CA PHE A 836 15.78 7.92 -36.40
C PHE A 836 15.34 6.59 -37.01
N ASP A 837 14.22 6.59 -37.73
CA ASP A 837 13.81 5.48 -38.59
C ASP A 837 14.57 5.47 -39.94
N PRO A 838 14.37 4.47 -40.81
CA PRO A 838 15.02 4.41 -42.12
C PRO A 838 14.69 5.57 -43.09
N ASN A 839 13.67 6.39 -42.78
CA ASN A 839 13.30 7.59 -43.55
C ASN A 839 13.89 8.87 -42.94
N SER A 840 14.79 8.75 -41.96
CA SER A 840 15.35 9.86 -41.19
C SER A 840 14.32 10.65 -40.36
N LEU A 841 13.17 10.04 -40.03
CA LEU A 841 12.21 10.63 -39.09
C LEU A 841 12.60 10.30 -37.66
N ILE A 842 12.56 11.30 -36.78
CA ILE A 842 12.83 11.11 -35.35
C ILE A 842 11.70 10.30 -34.73
N ARG A 843 12.05 9.18 -34.10
CA ARG A 843 11.12 8.29 -33.38
C ARG A 843 11.19 8.42 -31.87
N GLY A 844 12.24 9.09 -31.37
CA GLY A 844 12.44 9.33 -29.95
C GLY A 844 13.79 9.97 -29.64
N PHE A 845 13.92 10.54 -28.45
CA PHE A 845 15.18 10.99 -27.89
C PHE A 845 15.20 10.84 -26.37
N ALA A 846 16.41 10.70 -25.83
CA ALA A 846 16.68 10.74 -24.40
C ALA A 846 17.82 11.71 -24.10
N SER A 847 17.92 12.14 -22.85
CA SER A 847 19.14 12.76 -22.34
C SER A 847 19.54 12.19 -21.00
N VAL A 848 20.85 12.20 -20.72
CA VAL A 848 21.43 11.88 -19.43
C VAL A 848 22.18 13.10 -18.89
N THR A 849 22.03 13.37 -17.61
CA THR A 849 22.74 14.43 -16.89
C THR A 849 23.43 13.85 -15.65
N SER A 850 24.67 14.25 -15.37
CA SER A 850 25.32 13.91 -14.10
C SER A 850 24.69 14.67 -12.94
N THR A 851 24.45 13.99 -11.81
CA THR A 851 23.73 14.54 -10.65
C THR A 851 24.49 14.31 -9.35
N GLY A 852 24.49 15.28 -8.43
CA GLY A 852 25.15 15.13 -7.14
C GLY A 852 26.67 15.37 -7.21
N PRO A 853 27.42 15.02 -6.15
CA PRO A 853 28.87 15.21 -6.13
C PRO A 853 29.54 14.50 -7.31
N ARG A 854 30.54 15.14 -7.95
CA ARG A 854 31.24 14.58 -9.13
C ARG A 854 31.82 13.18 -8.87
N GLU A 855 32.24 12.92 -7.64
CA GLU A 855 32.80 11.65 -7.16
C GLU A 855 31.76 10.52 -6.98
N ALA A 856 30.45 10.84 -6.97
CA ALA A 856 29.40 9.87 -6.69
C ALA A 856 28.92 9.11 -7.94
N HIS A 857 29.33 9.52 -9.16
CA HIS A 857 28.97 8.91 -10.45
C HIS A 857 27.46 8.63 -10.62
N ILE A 858 26.59 9.49 -10.08
CA ILE A 858 25.14 9.35 -10.20
C ILE A 858 24.70 10.07 -11.48
N TYR A 859 23.88 9.40 -12.29
CA TYR A 859 23.35 9.93 -13.54
C TYR A 859 21.82 9.82 -13.56
N LYS A 860 21.16 10.85 -14.09
CA LYS A 860 19.71 10.90 -14.29
C LYS A 860 19.42 10.92 -15.78
N ILE A 861 18.59 9.99 -16.23
CA ILE A 861 18.12 9.94 -17.61
C ILE A 861 16.75 10.62 -17.67
N ALA A 862 16.71 11.88 -18.10
CA ALA A 862 15.49 12.66 -18.31
C ALA A 862 15.76 13.93 -19.15
N PRO A 863 14.88 14.31 -20.10
CA PRO A 863 13.67 13.59 -20.49
C PRO A 863 13.99 12.34 -21.32
N VAL A 864 12.98 11.48 -21.46
CA VAL A 864 12.91 10.41 -22.46
C VAL A 864 11.55 10.58 -23.14
N TYR A 865 11.57 10.77 -24.46
CA TYR A 865 10.38 10.77 -25.31
C TYR A 865 10.60 9.76 -26.41
N ALA A 866 9.64 8.87 -26.64
CA ALA A 866 9.78 7.81 -27.62
C ALA A 866 8.40 7.32 -28.07
N GLU A 867 8.29 6.96 -29.34
CA GLU A 867 7.11 6.31 -29.92
C GLU A 867 6.97 4.85 -29.52
N SER A 868 7.94 4.26 -28.80
CA SER A 868 7.82 2.94 -28.19
C SER A 868 8.82 2.71 -27.06
N ILE A 869 8.60 1.65 -26.28
CA ILE A 869 9.54 1.19 -25.25
C ILE A 869 10.88 0.84 -25.88
N ASP A 870 10.88 0.20 -27.04
CA ASP A 870 12.11 -0.22 -27.71
C ASP A 870 12.91 0.97 -28.23
N VAL A 871 12.24 1.97 -28.82
CA VAL A 871 12.88 3.24 -29.19
C VAL A 871 13.51 3.90 -27.96
N ALA A 872 12.81 3.92 -26.82
CA ALA A 872 13.33 4.45 -25.57
C ALA A 872 14.58 3.69 -25.10
N LEU A 873 14.55 2.35 -25.11
CA LEU A 873 15.69 1.50 -24.75
C LEU A 873 16.87 1.70 -25.71
N THR A 874 16.64 1.86 -27.01
CA THR A 874 17.69 2.16 -28.00
C THR A 874 18.41 3.47 -27.71
N VAL A 875 17.69 4.58 -27.46
CA VAL A 875 18.34 5.86 -27.10
C VAL A 875 18.99 5.84 -25.73
N ILE A 876 18.42 5.11 -24.76
CA ILE A 876 18.99 4.93 -23.42
C ILE A 876 20.30 4.13 -23.49
N HIS A 877 20.34 3.02 -24.23
CA HIS A 877 21.54 2.20 -24.40
C HIS A 877 22.70 3.02 -24.99
N CYS A 878 22.43 3.87 -25.98
CA CYS A 878 23.41 4.79 -26.56
C CYS A 878 24.03 5.73 -25.50
N LEU A 879 23.22 6.22 -24.55
CA LEU A 879 23.68 7.06 -23.44
C LEU A 879 24.44 6.28 -22.36
N LEU A 880 24.04 5.04 -22.07
CA LEU A 880 24.72 4.19 -21.08
C LEU A 880 26.15 3.85 -21.52
N VAL A 881 26.36 3.52 -22.81
CA VAL A 881 27.69 3.27 -23.38
C VAL A 881 28.61 4.52 -23.30
N GLU A 882 28.05 5.73 -23.36
CA GLU A 882 28.81 6.98 -23.18
C GLU A 882 29.14 7.26 -21.70
N ILE A 883 28.28 6.82 -20.76
CA ILE A 883 28.58 6.87 -19.32
C ILE A 883 29.70 5.89 -18.97
N GLU A 884 29.63 4.66 -19.47
CA GLU A 884 30.59 3.59 -19.21
C GLU A 884 32.02 4.04 -19.56
N LYS A 885 32.23 4.56 -20.79
CA LYS A 885 33.52 5.13 -21.22
C LYS A 885 34.05 6.25 -20.30
N LYS A 886 33.15 7.10 -19.78
CA LYS A 886 33.54 8.18 -18.84
C LYS A 886 33.89 7.67 -17.46
N VAL A 887 33.26 6.60 -17.00
CA VAL A 887 33.57 5.93 -15.73
C VAL A 887 34.89 5.16 -15.85
N GLU A 888 35.13 4.46 -16.96
CA GLU A 888 36.41 3.82 -17.25
C GLU A 888 37.56 4.85 -17.27
N PHE A 889 37.41 5.96 -18.02
CA PHE A 889 38.41 7.03 -18.08
C PHE A 889 38.64 7.76 -16.75
N ALA A 890 37.67 7.77 -15.83
CA ALA A 890 37.82 8.35 -14.50
C ALA A 890 38.50 7.39 -13.50
N ASN A 891 38.52 6.09 -13.80
CA ASN A 891 39.17 5.05 -12.99
C ASN A 891 40.58 4.68 -13.49
N SER A 892 41.01 5.23 -14.63
CA SER A 892 42.34 5.07 -15.25
C SER A 892 43.27 6.25 -14.98
#